data_AF-A0A1G9PA51-F1
#
_entry.id   AF-A0A1G9PA51-F1
#
_cell.length_a   1.000
_cell.length_b   1.000
_cell.length_c   1.000
_cell.angle_alpha   90.00
_cell.angle_beta   90.00
_cell.angle_gamma   90.00
#
_symmetry.space_group_name_H-M   'P 1'
#
loop_
_entity.id
_entity.type
_entity.pdbx_description
1 polymer ?
#
loop_
_entity_poly.entity_id
_entity_poly.type
_entity_poly.pdbx_seq_one_letter_code
_entity_poly.pdbx_strand_id
1 'polypeptide(L)'
;MKKSDFLKNRLRLALSVLGLLVLLGAGLSYWQWQGRDATADATAPGSIEAMLAELHESTSPWREQRRDLSALVDDIRAGRIATAALSDEAVYVSTHDGGRYWVPDQSGRIGEMILRDYGQGSAALFPVSLFDTDGEAPWYRRALVFWPFYLLFAGGLIVAALKLQPFKTQRKGTGISFDDVVGASEAKQALQDVTAYLRDPAAFAALGARPPKGVLLTGEPGTGKTQLAKALATECNAHFIQVTGSDFSSMYFGVGIQKVKSLFRTARKNAPCIIFIDEIDGLGRRSEQSRSSDTESNRIINQFLTELDGFEAAAGVLVLGATNFPNSLDPALVREGRFDRSIAVALPTLGERQALFRLYTGKIRLAGEADFEQLARNTVGLTPAAISYIVNHAALLAARAGQQQVEMNHLVDAIETCRIGEQPSAVTPLSETDRTRIAVHEAGHALVAAALKVGRVEKVTILPRGQALGVTLVTPVEDKRLHLESELRNRIKMLLAGRGAEQLHFHEVSSGAGQDLQEASKLALSMVGALGMGPKGSLLSLQAVREAHIDCDPREALEAADALLHQLNQECLALLQRLKPALDLVTQRLLEEETIPGEEVLAAIENLPQQDVAALGALVGHGRPHLERVAASAFEVPLNGAAPDFEPHADDDGDDQGGMCRA
;
A
#
# COMPACT_ATOMS: atom_id res chain seq x y z
N MET A 1 -0.82 -12.30 15.65
CA MET A 1 -1.43 -12.84 14.41
C MET A 1 -2.36 -14.06 14.55
N LYS A 2 -2.51 -14.74 15.70
CA LYS A 2 -3.32 -15.99 15.78
C LYS A 2 -4.83 -15.87 16.09
N LYS A 3 -5.36 -14.70 16.51
CA LYS A 3 -6.80 -14.56 16.86
C LYS A 3 -7.73 -14.33 15.67
N SER A 4 -7.24 -13.70 14.59
CA SER A 4 -8.04 -13.43 13.36
C SER A 4 -8.41 -14.71 12.62
N ASP A 5 -7.44 -15.61 12.43
CA ASP A 5 -7.66 -16.83 11.65
C ASP A 5 -8.50 -17.86 12.41
N PHE A 6 -8.44 -17.82 13.74
CA PHE A 6 -9.29 -18.64 14.60
C PHE A 6 -10.77 -18.24 14.50
N LEU A 7 -11.08 -16.94 14.42
CA LEU A 7 -12.45 -16.47 14.20
C LEU A 7 -12.95 -16.78 12.78
N LYS A 8 -12.09 -16.62 11.76
CA LYS A 8 -12.45 -16.93 10.36
C LYS A 8 -12.77 -18.41 10.18
N ASN A 9 -12.03 -19.31 10.83
CA ASN A 9 -12.30 -20.75 10.76
C ASN A 9 -13.58 -21.15 11.49
N ARG A 10 -13.90 -20.55 12.64
CA ARG A 10 -15.20 -20.77 13.31
C ARG A 10 -16.38 -20.25 12.49
N LEU A 11 -16.21 -19.13 11.79
CA LEU A 11 -17.25 -18.59 10.92
C LEU A 11 -17.49 -19.51 9.70
N ARG A 12 -16.43 -20.03 9.08
CA ARG A 12 -16.54 -21.02 7.98
C ARG A 12 -17.20 -22.31 8.45
N LEU A 13 -16.82 -22.81 9.64
CA LEU A 13 -17.40 -24.02 10.22
C LEU A 13 -18.89 -23.84 10.56
N ALA A 14 -19.26 -22.66 11.09
CA ALA A 14 -20.65 -22.33 11.36
C ALA A 14 -21.49 -22.22 10.06
N LEU A 15 -20.92 -21.62 9.01
CA LEU A 15 -21.56 -21.53 7.68
C LEU A 15 -21.73 -22.91 7.03
N SER A 16 -20.74 -23.81 7.15
CA SER A 16 -20.85 -25.17 6.60
C SER A 16 -21.84 -26.04 7.37
N VAL A 17 -21.90 -25.90 8.70
CA VAL A 17 -22.91 -26.61 9.53
C VAL A 17 -24.32 -26.10 9.23
N LEU A 18 -24.49 -24.79 9.03
CA LEU A 18 -25.77 -24.21 8.63
C LEU A 18 -26.21 -24.72 7.24
N GLY A 19 -25.29 -24.81 6.28
CA GLY A 19 -25.56 -25.39 4.96
C GLY A 19 -25.99 -26.86 5.01
N LEU A 20 -25.36 -27.66 5.88
CA LEU A 20 -25.70 -29.08 6.08
C LEU A 20 -27.11 -29.24 6.69
N LEU A 21 -27.46 -28.41 7.68
CA LEU A 21 -28.78 -28.42 8.31
C LEU A 21 -29.89 -28.01 7.34
N VAL A 22 -29.60 -27.06 6.45
CA VAL A 22 -30.53 -26.64 5.38
C VAL A 22 -30.78 -27.77 4.38
N LEU A 23 -29.74 -28.52 3.98
CA LEU A 23 -29.88 -29.69 3.09
C LEU A 23 -30.65 -30.84 3.75
N LEU A 24 -30.37 -31.13 5.02
CA LEU A 24 -31.11 -32.13 5.80
C LEU A 24 -32.59 -31.76 5.95
N GLY A 25 -32.88 -30.48 6.22
CA GLY A 25 -34.25 -29.97 6.30
C GLY A 25 -35.01 -30.10 4.98
N ALA A 26 -34.36 -29.76 3.86
CA ALA A 26 -34.95 -29.91 2.52
C ALA A 26 -35.22 -31.39 2.17
N GLY A 27 -34.31 -32.30 2.54
CA GLY A 27 -34.50 -33.75 2.34
C GLY A 27 -35.66 -34.33 3.14
N LEU A 28 -35.82 -33.91 4.40
CA LEU A 28 -36.94 -34.31 5.26
C LEU A 28 -38.29 -33.79 4.72
N SER A 29 -38.33 -32.55 4.24
CA SER A 29 -39.53 -31.98 3.61
C SER A 29 -39.89 -32.69 2.30
N TYR A 30 -38.89 -33.08 1.48
CA TYR A 30 -39.11 -33.86 0.27
C TYR A 30 -39.63 -35.27 0.56
N TRP A 31 -39.10 -35.92 1.60
CA TRP A 31 -39.56 -37.25 2.02
C TRP A 31 -41.00 -37.24 2.55
N GLN A 32 -41.37 -36.22 3.34
CA GLN A 32 -42.76 -36.03 3.78
C GLN A 32 -43.72 -35.72 2.63
N TRP A 33 -43.25 -35.11 1.56
CA TRP A 33 -44.06 -34.85 0.36
C TRP A 33 -44.33 -36.15 -0.43
N GLN A 34 -43.32 -37.02 -0.60
CA GLN A 34 -43.49 -38.32 -1.28
C GLN A 34 -44.36 -39.32 -0.51
N GLY A 35 -44.45 -39.22 0.82
CA GLY A 35 -45.23 -40.15 1.65
C GLY A 35 -46.76 -39.98 1.56
N ARG A 36 -47.27 -39.00 0.80
CA ARG A 36 -48.73 -38.75 0.67
C ARG A 36 -49.40 -39.44 -0.51
N ASP A 37 -48.66 -39.94 -1.49
CA ASP A 37 -49.23 -40.48 -2.74
C ASP A 37 -49.38 -42.01 -2.75
N ALA A 38 -49.25 -42.69 -1.60
CA ALA A 38 -49.22 -44.15 -1.55
C ALA A 38 -50.19 -44.75 -0.52
N THR A 39 -51.50 -44.71 -0.81
CA THR A 39 -52.48 -45.78 -0.52
C THR A 39 -53.85 -45.40 -1.12
N ALA A 40 -54.20 -45.98 -2.27
CA ALA A 40 -55.57 -46.01 -2.76
C ALA A 40 -55.81 -47.39 -3.39
N ASP A 41 -56.25 -48.35 -2.59
CA ASP A 41 -56.79 -49.63 -3.08
C ASP A 41 -58.27 -49.43 -3.45
N ALA A 42 -58.65 -49.96 -4.61
CA ALA A 42 -59.94 -49.74 -5.24
C ALA A 42 -61.09 -50.51 -4.54
N THR A 43 -62.05 -49.79 -3.97
CA THR A 43 -63.31 -50.33 -3.43
C THR A 43 -64.51 -50.05 -4.35
N ALA A 44 -65.47 -50.99 -4.41
CA ALA A 44 -66.61 -50.97 -5.32
C ALA A 44 -67.53 -49.73 -5.19
N PRO A 45 -68.16 -49.26 -6.29
CA PRO A 45 -69.04 -48.09 -6.29
C PRO A 45 -70.27 -48.31 -5.40
N GLY A 46 -70.48 -47.40 -4.44
CA GLY A 46 -71.61 -47.45 -3.50
C GLY A 46 -71.27 -47.95 -2.09
N SER A 47 -70.00 -48.26 -1.80
CA SER A 47 -69.53 -48.56 -0.44
C SER A 47 -69.21 -47.28 0.36
N ILE A 48 -69.34 -47.34 1.69
CA ILE A 48 -69.01 -46.20 2.59
C ILE A 48 -67.56 -45.75 2.41
N GLU A 49 -66.65 -46.71 2.22
CA GLU A 49 -65.22 -46.45 2.07
C GLU A 49 -64.92 -45.65 0.80
N ALA A 50 -65.61 -45.92 -0.31
CA ALA A 50 -65.51 -45.14 -1.54
C ALA A 50 -66.02 -43.70 -1.36
N MET A 51 -67.15 -43.53 -0.65
CA MET A 51 -67.67 -42.19 -0.33
C MET A 51 -66.72 -41.40 0.57
N LEU A 52 -66.13 -42.04 1.59
CA LEU A 52 -65.17 -41.41 2.49
C LEU A 52 -63.85 -41.06 1.81
N ALA A 53 -63.37 -41.89 0.87
CA ALA A 53 -62.19 -41.59 0.07
C ALA A 53 -62.44 -40.35 -0.82
N GLU A 54 -63.58 -40.29 -1.51
CA GLU A 54 -63.95 -39.13 -2.33
C GLU A 54 -64.15 -37.86 -1.49
N LEU A 55 -64.76 -37.96 -0.30
CA LEU A 55 -64.92 -36.81 0.60
C LEU A 55 -63.57 -36.28 1.13
N HIS A 56 -62.59 -37.15 1.37
CA HIS A 56 -61.22 -36.73 1.73
C HIS A 56 -60.52 -36.02 0.57
N GLU A 57 -60.79 -36.41 -0.68
CA GLU A 57 -60.16 -35.81 -1.86
C GLU A 57 -60.81 -34.47 -2.24
N SER A 58 -62.15 -34.40 -2.31
CA SER A 58 -62.88 -33.15 -2.50
C SER A 58 -64.37 -33.23 -2.12
N THR A 59 -64.87 -32.23 -1.39
CA THR A 59 -66.30 -32.12 -1.02
C THR A 59 -67.17 -31.39 -2.06
N SER A 60 -66.58 -30.93 -3.16
CA SER A 60 -67.27 -30.16 -4.22
C SER A 60 -68.47 -30.88 -4.87
N PRO A 61 -68.43 -32.18 -5.20
CA PRO A 61 -69.53 -32.84 -5.92
C PRO A 61 -70.84 -32.86 -5.14
N TRP A 62 -70.78 -32.94 -3.81
CA TRP A 62 -71.97 -32.87 -2.97
C TRP A 62 -72.42 -31.43 -2.74
N ARG A 63 -71.48 -30.47 -2.61
CA ARG A 63 -71.79 -29.07 -2.31
C ARG A 63 -72.62 -28.38 -3.40
N GLU A 64 -72.54 -28.85 -4.65
CA GLU A 64 -73.31 -28.33 -5.78
C GLU A 64 -74.83 -28.56 -5.66
N GLN A 65 -75.26 -29.62 -4.96
CA GLN A 65 -76.67 -29.94 -4.76
C GLN A 65 -77.03 -29.82 -3.26
N ARG A 66 -77.44 -28.63 -2.84
CA ARG A 66 -77.94 -28.39 -1.49
C ARG A 66 -79.41 -28.82 -1.37
N ARG A 67 -79.75 -29.56 -0.32
CA ARG A 67 -81.13 -29.89 0.06
C ARG A 67 -81.41 -29.49 1.50
N ASP A 68 -82.70 -29.38 1.83
CA ASP A 68 -83.19 -29.08 3.18
C ASP A 68 -83.48 -30.37 3.96
N LEU A 69 -83.59 -30.23 5.28
CA LEU A 69 -83.83 -31.35 6.21
C LEU A 69 -85.11 -32.16 5.88
N SER A 70 -86.16 -31.52 5.36
CA SER A 70 -87.39 -32.19 4.94
C SER A 70 -87.14 -33.23 3.85
N ALA A 71 -86.32 -32.90 2.85
CA ALA A 71 -85.97 -33.82 1.78
C ALA A 71 -85.16 -35.02 2.28
N LEU A 72 -84.28 -34.81 3.26
CA LEU A 72 -83.53 -35.88 3.92
C LEU A 72 -84.47 -36.85 4.66
N VAL A 73 -85.43 -36.33 5.43
CA VAL A 73 -86.40 -37.16 6.16
C VAL A 73 -87.30 -37.97 5.21
N ASP A 74 -87.71 -37.39 4.09
CA ASP A 74 -88.49 -38.08 3.06
C ASP A 74 -87.68 -39.18 2.35
N ASP A 75 -86.39 -38.95 2.09
CA ASP A 75 -85.48 -39.94 1.50
C ASP A 75 -85.16 -41.09 2.48
N ILE A 76 -85.06 -40.80 3.80
CA ILE A 76 -84.93 -41.81 4.87
C ILE A 76 -86.18 -42.69 4.93
N ARG A 77 -87.38 -42.09 4.98
CA ARG A 77 -88.66 -42.84 5.05
C ARG A 77 -88.91 -43.69 3.81
N ALA A 78 -88.47 -43.22 2.64
CA ALA A 78 -88.61 -43.94 1.38
C ALA A 78 -87.53 -45.00 1.13
N GLY A 79 -86.51 -45.13 2.00
CA GLY A 79 -85.43 -46.12 1.85
C GLY A 79 -84.51 -45.87 0.64
N ARG A 80 -84.34 -44.61 0.21
CA ARG A 80 -83.59 -44.24 -1.01
C ARG A 80 -82.10 -43.96 -0.77
N ILE A 81 -81.66 -43.90 0.49
CA ILE A 81 -80.30 -43.53 0.88
C ILE A 81 -79.38 -44.77 0.84
N ALA A 82 -78.28 -44.67 0.09
CA ALA A 82 -77.27 -45.70 0.00
C ALA A 82 -76.21 -45.56 1.11
N THR A 83 -75.70 -44.34 1.35
CA THR A 83 -74.68 -44.04 2.37
C THR A 83 -74.81 -42.60 2.85
N ALA A 84 -74.44 -42.34 4.11
CA ALA A 84 -74.35 -40.99 4.65
C ALA A 84 -73.05 -40.76 5.42
N ALA A 85 -72.48 -39.56 5.29
CA ALA A 85 -71.33 -39.11 6.07
C ALA A 85 -71.69 -37.85 6.85
N LEU A 86 -71.37 -37.85 8.14
CA LEU A 86 -71.64 -36.78 9.08
C LEU A 86 -70.35 -35.99 9.35
N SER A 87 -70.45 -34.66 9.28
CA SER A 87 -69.39 -33.71 9.67
C SER A 87 -69.95 -32.66 10.62
N ASP A 88 -69.09 -31.91 11.29
CA ASP A 88 -69.48 -30.87 12.26
C ASP A 88 -70.33 -29.74 11.64
N GLU A 89 -70.29 -29.55 10.32
CA GLU A 89 -70.99 -28.46 9.62
C GLU A 89 -72.12 -28.93 8.69
N ALA A 90 -72.16 -30.22 8.32
CA ALA A 90 -73.04 -30.75 7.29
C ALA A 90 -73.21 -32.29 7.31
N VAL A 91 -74.35 -32.74 6.77
CA VAL A 91 -74.64 -34.14 6.46
C VAL A 91 -74.55 -34.34 4.94
N TYR A 92 -73.66 -35.23 4.51
CA TYR A 92 -73.48 -35.62 3.12
C TYR A 92 -74.19 -36.94 2.84
N VAL A 93 -74.94 -37.01 1.75
CA VAL A 93 -75.78 -38.17 1.43
C VAL A 93 -75.57 -38.62 -0.02
N SER A 94 -75.50 -39.94 -0.21
CA SER A 94 -75.56 -40.60 -1.51
C SER A 94 -76.79 -41.50 -1.57
N THR A 95 -77.55 -41.45 -2.68
CA THR A 95 -78.72 -42.31 -2.90
C THR A 95 -78.38 -43.54 -3.75
N HIS A 96 -79.24 -44.56 -3.72
CA HIS A 96 -79.08 -45.77 -4.55
C HIS A 96 -79.09 -45.48 -6.06
N ASP A 97 -79.76 -44.39 -6.48
CA ASP A 97 -79.82 -43.95 -7.87
C ASP A 97 -78.58 -43.13 -8.32
N GLY A 98 -77.56 -43.02 -7.47
CA GLY A 98 -76.32 -42.28 -7.74
C GLY A 98 -76.41 -40.76 -7.50
N GLY A 99 -77.52 -40.26 -6.93
CA GLY A 99 -77.67 -38.86 -6.55
C GLY A 99 -76.83 -38.51 -5.33
N ARG A 100 -76.24 -37.30 -5.33
CA ARG A 100 -75.36 -36.79 -4.27
C ARG A 100 -75.84 -35.42 -3.84
N TYR A 101 -76.08 -35.24 -2.55
CA TYR A 101 -76.48 -33.93 -2.01
C TYR A 101 -75.95 -33.76 -0.59
N TRP A 102 -75.97 -32.51 -0.13
CA TRP A 102 -75.64 -32.18 1.25
C TRP A 102 -76.75 -31.38 1.92
N VAL A 103 -76.86 -31.55 3.23
CA VAL A 103 -77.76 -30.80 4.10
C VAL A 103 -76.91 -30.09 5.14
N PRO A 104 -77.00 -28.75 5.27
CA PRO A 104 -76.24 -28.01 6.26
C PRO A 104 -76.72 -28.34 7.68
N ASP A 105 -75.77 -28.60 8.58
CA ASP A 105 -76.02 -28.83 10.00
C ASP A 105 -75.09 -27.96 10.85
N GLN A 106 -75.33 -26.64 10.81
CA GLN A 106 -74.50 -25.64 11.51
C GLN A 106 -74.49 -25.77 13.04
N SER A 107 -75.26 -26.70 13.62
CA SER A 107 -75.38 -26.89 15.06
C SER A 107 -75.12 -28.33 15.53
N GLY A 108 -74.76 -29.24 14.62
CA GLY A 108 -74.58 -30.68 14.90
C GLY A 108 -75.85 -31.42 15.35
N ARG A 109 -77.01 -30.76 15.35
CA ARG A 109 -78.26 -31.30 15.90
C ARG A 109 -78.91 -32.33 14.98
N ILE A 110 -78.72 -32.19 13.66
CA ILE A 110 -79.25 -33.13 12.67
C ILE A 110 -78.43 -34.42 12.71
N GLY A 111 -77.10 -34.31 12.80
CA GLY A 111 -76.20 -35.44 13.01
C GLY A 111 -76.48 -36.18 14.31
N GLU A 112 -76.66 -35.46 15.41
CA GLU A 112 -77.07 -36.07 16.70
C GLU A 112 -78.43 -36.76 16.63
N MET A 113 -79.42 -36.18 15.93
CA MET A 113 -80.74 -36.81 15.74
C MET A 113 -80.63 -38.15 15.00
N ILE A 114 -79.83 -38.18 13.91
CA ILE A 114 -79.60 -39.39 13.12
C ILE A 114 -78.84 -40.45 13.94
N LEU A 115 -77.79 -40.06 14.65
CA LEU A 115 -77.03 -40.96 15.54
C LEU A 115 -77.89 -41.52 16.68
N ARG A 116 -78.82 -40.71 17.22
CA ARG A 116 -79.73 -41.12 18.30
C ARG A 116 -80.78 -42.13 17.85
N ASP A 117 -81.36 -41.97 16.65
CA ASP A 117 -82.29 -42.94 16.07
C ASP A 117 -81.58 -44.26 15.71
N TYR A 118 -80.32 -44.20 15.28
CA TYR A 118 -79.47 -45.41 15.10
C TYR A 118 -79.15 -46.10 16.44
N GLY A 119 -78.97 -45.33 17.52
CA GLY A 119 -78.66 -45.84 18.85
C GLY A 119 -79.81 -46.56 19.58
N GLN A 120 -81.06 -46.44 19.11
CA GLN A 120 -82.24 -47.01 19.79
C GLN A 120 -82.83 -48.28 19.15
N GLY A 121 -82.06 -49.01 18.34
CA GLY A 121 -82.33 -50.43 18.04
C GLY A 121 -83.35 -50.72 16.93
N SER A 122 -83.43 -49.86 15.90
CA SER A 122 -84.08 -50.23 14.62
C SER A 122 -83.02 -50.74 13.65
N ALA A 123 -83.31 -51.82 12.89
CA ALA A 123 -82.38 -52.38 11.91
C ALA A 123 -81.81 -51.28 10.99
N ALA A 124 -80.48 -51.20 10.86
CA ALA A 124 -79.80 -50.15 10.11
C ALA A 124 -80.35 -50.04 8.68
N LEU A 125 -81.02 -48.92 8.36
CA LEU A 125 -81.65 -48.70 7.05
C LEU A 125 -80.61 -48.35 5.97
N PHE A 126 -79.45 -47.83 6.35
CA PHE A 126 -78.27 -47.57 5.52
C PHE A 126 -77.03 -47.44 6.43
N PRO A 127 -75.81 -47.34 5.91
CA PRO A 127 -74.65 -47.18 6.76
C PRO A 127 -74.16 -45.72 6.83
N VAL A 128 -73.68 -45.33 8.02
CA VAL A 128 -73.33 -43.95 8.39
C VAL A 128 -71.90 -43.89 8.94
N SER A 129 -71.13 -42.86 8.58
CA SER A 129 -69.75 -42.63 9.06
C SER A 129 -69.50 -41.18 9.49
N LEU A 130 -68.54 -40.98 10.39
CA LEU A 130 -68.06 -39.66 10.80
C LEU A 130 -66.85 -39.26 9.95
N PHE A 131 -66.85 -38.03 9.44
CA PHE A 131 -65.80 -37.47 8.59
C PHE A 131 -65.36 -36.12 9.14
N ASP A 132 -64.06 -35.97 9.39
CA ASP A 132 -63.46 -34.74 9.92
C ASP A 132 -62.96 -33.88 8.75
N THR A 133 -63.57 -32.73 8.53
CA THR A 133 -63.09 -31.76 7.55
C THR A 133 -61.92 -30.99 8.17
N ASP A 134 -60.68 -31.36 7.81
CA ASP A 134 -59.49 -30.55 8.06
C ASP A 134 -59.67 -29.15 7.44
N GLY A 135 -60.20 -28.21 8.24
CA GLY A 135 -60.27 -26.80 7.90
C GLY A 135 -58.88 -26.27 7.54
N GLU A 136 -58.82 -25.41 6.52
CA GLU A 136 -57.60 -24.91 5.87
C GLU A 136 -56.36 -24.88 6.78
N ALA A 137 -55.36 -25.73 6.46
CA ALA A 137 -54.06 -25.68 7.13
C ALA A 137 -53.51 -24.24 7.11
N PRO A 138 -53.20 -23.63 8.27
CA PRO A 138 -52.81 -22.23 8.35
C PRO A 138 -51.64 -21.89 7.42
N TRP A 139 -51.71 -20.74 6.75
CA TRP A 139 -50.72 -20.31 5.74
C TRP A 139 -49.26 -20.41 6.21
N TYR A 140 -49.00 -20.31 7.52
CA TYR A 140 -47.66 -20.44 8.09
C TYR A 140 -47.08 -21.86 7.96
N ARG A 141 -47.89 -22.93 7.90
CA ARG A 141 -47.40 -24.29 7.62
C ARG A 141 -46.84 -24.42 6.20
N ARG A 142 -47.43 -23.74 5.22
CA ARG A 142 -46.87 -23.66 3.85
C ARG A 142 -45.60 -22.79 3.83
N ALA A 143 -45.57 -21.68 4.58
CA ALA A 143 -44.38 -20.84 4.70
C ALA A 143 -43.20 -21.54 5.39
N LEU A 144 -43.48 -22.41 6.38
CA LEU A 144 -42.46 -23.19 7.10
C LEU A 144 -41.71 -24.16 6.21
N VAL A 145 -42.25 -24.60 5.06
CA VAL A 145 -41.50 -25.42 4.09
C VAL A 145 -40.29 -24.65 3.52
N PHE A 146 -40.40 -23.33 3.40
CA PHE A 146 -39.34 -22.47 2.86
C PHE A 146 -38.39 -21.91 3.94
N TRP A 147 -38.51 -22.34 5.20
CA TRP A 147 -37.59 -21.97 6.29
C TRP A 147 -36.08 -22.06 5.96
N PRO A 148 -35.58 -23.05 5.18
CA PRO A 148 -34.16 -23.14 4.89
C PRO A 148 -33.71 -22.01 3.94
N PHE A 149 -34.58 -21.57 3.03
CA PHE A 149 -34.32 -20.43 2.15
C PHE A 149 -34.32 -19.11 2.91
N TYR A 150 -35.21 -18.94 3.89
CA TYR A 150 -35.20 -17.76 4.77
C TYR A 150 -33.92 -17.68 5.61
N LEU A 151 -33.38 -18.81 6.09
CA LEU A 151 -32.09 -18.84 6.79
C LEU A 151 -30.90 -18.54 5.88
N LEU A 152 -30.90 -19.05 4.64
CA LEU A 152 -29.89 -18.71 3.64
C LEU A 152 -29.92 -17.22 3.29
N PHE A 153 -31.11 -16.65 3.13
CA PHE A 153 -31.31 -15.23 2.86
C PHE A 153 -30.88 -14.34 4.03
N ALA A 154 -31.24 -14.72 5.26
CA ALA A 154 -30.79 -14.04 6.48
C ALA A 154 -29.26 -14.13 6.65
N GLY A 155 -28.66 -15.28 6.37
CA GLY A 155 -27.21 -15.46 6.35
C GLY A 155 -26.52 -14.56 5.32
N GLY A 156 -27.10 -14.44 4.12
CA GLY A 156 -26.63 -13.51 3.08
C GLY A 156 -26.68 -12.04 3.52
N LEU A 157 -27.77 -11.62 4.15
CA LEU A 157 -27.91 -10.27 4.70
C LEU A 157 -26.90 -9.96 5.81
N ILE A 158 -26.62 -10.92 6.69
CA ILE A 158 -25.62 -10.78 7.76
C ILE A 158 -24.21 -10.63 7.16
N VAL A 159 -23.86 -11.43 6.16
CA VAL A 159 -22.56 -11.34 5.47
C VAL A 159 -22.42 -10.00 4.74
N ALA A 160 -23.49 -9.52 4.10
CA ALA A 160 -23.51 -8.20 3.46
C ALA A 160 -23.30 -7.08 4.48
N ALA A 161 -24.01 -7.12 5.62
CA ALA A 161 -23.87 -6.16 6.70
C ALA A 161 -22.46 -6.16 7.33
N LEU A 162 -21.85 -7.33 7.49
CA LEU A 162 -20.47 -7.46 7.99
C LEU A 162 -19.42 -6.90 7.01
N LYS A 163 -19.66 -6.96 5.69
CA LYS A 163 -18.77 -6.38 4.68
C LYS A 163 -18.91 -4.86 4.52
N LEU A 164 -20.00 -4.27 5.02
CA LEU A 164 -20.31 -2.83 4.96
C LEU A 164 -19.91 -2.06 6.25
N GLN A 165 -19.10 -2.65 7.12
CA GLN A 165 -18.70 -1.98 8.36
C GLN A 165 -18.05 -0.61 8.11
N PRO A 166 -18.43 0.43 8.88
CA PRO A 166 -17.86 1.76 8.74
C PRO A 166 -16.37 1.75 9.08
N PHE A 167 -15.61 2.64 8.43
CA PHE A 167 -14.19 2.81 8.72
C PHE A 167 -13.97 3.19 10.19
N LYS A 168 -12.95 2.59 10.81
CA LYS A 168 -12.61 2.89 12.20
C LYS A 168 -12.06 4.31 12.30
N THR A 169 -12.70 5.15 13.11
CA THR A 169 -12.25 6.50 13.44
C THR A 169 -11.45 6.47 14.74
N GLN A 170 -10.29 7.12 14.75
CA GLN A 170 -9.54 7.35 15.99
C GLN A 170 -9.98 8.69 16.59
N ARG A 171 -10.52 8.63 17.81
CA ARG A 171 -11.10 9.77 18.54
C ARG A 171 -10.01 10.33 19.45
N LYS A 172 -9.44 11.51 19.12
CA LYS A 172 -8.39 12.29 19.84
C LYS A 172 -6.93 12.06 19.44
N GLY A 173 -6.58 12.40 18.20
CA GLY A 173 -5.18 12.34 17.76
C GLY A 173 -4.59 10.95 17.86
N THR A 174 -3.34 10.79 17.46
CA THR A 174 -2.67 9.49 17.45
C THR A 174 -1.67 9.33 18.59
N GLY A 175 -1.56 10.34 19.46
CA GLY A 175 -0.57 10.43 20.54
C GLY A 175 0.82 10.85 20.07
N ILE A 176 0.99 11.10 18.76
CA ILE A 176 2.23 11.59 18.15
C ILE A 176 2.00 13.07 17.80
N SER A 177 2.90 13.95 18.21
CA SER A 177 2.91 15.39 17.91
C SER A 177 3.94 15.73 16.84
N PHE A 178 4.00 16.99 16.39
CA PHE A 178 5.09 17.39 15.48
C PHE A 178 6.47 17.32 16.12
N ASP A 179 6.57 17.44 17.44
CA ASP A 179 7.85 17.36 18.15
C ASP A 179 8.42 15.93 18.15
N ASP A 180 7.54 14.92 18.08
CA ASP A 180 7.94 13.50 18.03
C ASP A 180 8.47 13.06 16.65
N VAL A 181 8.18 13.83 15.60
CA VAL A 181 8.62 13.54 14.23
C VAL A 181 9.93 14.25 13.97
N VAL A 182 11.07 13.58 14.07
CA VAL A 182 12.36 14.24 13.80
C VAL A 182 12.56 14.49 12.31
N GLY A 183 12.95 15.72 11.98
CA GLY A 183 13.24 16.18 10.62
C GLY A 183 12.02 16.69 9.84
N ALA A 184 12.14 16.73 8.51
CA ALA A 184 11.09 17.20 7.59
C ALA A 184 10.58 18.62 7.91
N SER A 185 11.49 19.52 8.28
CA SER A 185 11.19 20.90 8.69
C SER A 185 10.33 21.65 7.68
N GLU A 186 10.69 21.59 6.40
CA GLU A 186 9.93 22.21 5.30
C GLU A 186 8.50 21.65 5.22
N ALA A 187 8.35 20.33 5.33
CA ALA A 187 7.04 19.70 5.29
C ALA A 187 6.19 20.05 6.52
N LYS A 188 6.79 20.10 7.72
CA LYS A 188 6.10 20.55 8.93
C LYS A 188 5.63 22.00 8.81
N GLN A 189 6.49 22.90 8.32
CA GLN A 189 6.13 24.30 8.11
C GLN A 189 4.98 24.44 7.11
N ALA A 190 5.03 23.72 5.98
CA ALA A 190 3.95 23.72 5.01
C ALA A 190 2.63 23.16 5.58
N LEU A 191 2.70 22.22 6.53
CA LEU A 191 1.54 21.68 7.24
C LEU A 191 1.07 22.57 8.40
N GLN A 192 1.89 23.48 8.93
CA GLN A 192 1.45 24.46 9.93
C GLN A 192 0.40 25.41 9.36
N ASP A 193 0.53 25.83 8.10
CA ASP A 193 -0.50 26.60 7.38
C ASP A 193 -1.85 25.86 7.39
N VAL A 194 -1.81 24.56 7.09
CA VAL A 194 -2.98 23.68 7.05
C VAL A 194 -3.57 23.50 8.45
N THR A 195 -2.71 23.41 9.47
CA THR A 195 -3.09 23.29 10.88
C THR A 195 -3.83 24.54 11.35
N ALA A 196 -3.32 25.73 11.03
CA ALA A 196 -3.94 27.01 11.38
C ALA A 196 -5.36 27.09 10.82
N TYR A 197 -5.56 26.64 9.57
CA TYR A 197 -6.87 26.58 8.97
C TYR A 197 -7.82 25.65 9.72
N LEU A 198 -7.38 24.41 10.02
CA LEU A 198 -8.25 23.42 10.67
C LEU A 198 -8.62 23.80 12.11
N ARG A 199 -7.77 24.58 12.80
CA ARG A 199 -8.05 25.08 14.14
C ARG A 199 -9.06 26.23 14.16
N ASP A 200 -8.96 27.17 13.22
CA ASP A 200 -9.89 28.31 13.11
C ASP A 200 -10.38 28.54 11.67
N PRO A 201 -11.29 27.70 11.15
CA PRO A 201 -11.81 27.85 9.79
C PRO A 201 -12.56 29.18 9.57
N ALA A 202 -13.14 29.76 10.64
CA ALA A 202 -13.98 30.95 10.57
C ALA A 202 -13.15 32.21 10.30
N ALA A 203 -11.99 32.35 10.94
CA ALA A 203 -11.08 33.47 10.70
C ALA A 203 -10.59 33.51 9.24
N PHE A 204 -10.24 32.36 8.66
CA PHE A 204 -9.81 32.28 7.26
C PHE A 204 -10.97 32.51 6.29
N ALA A 205 -12.16 31.99 6.58
CA ALA A 205 -13.36 32.25 5.77
C ALA A 205 -13.74 33.74 5.76
N ALA A 206 -13.58 34.45 6.88
CA ALA A 206 -13.81 35.90 6.96
C ALA A 206 -12.88 36.72 6.06
N LEU A 207 -11.65 36.22 5.83
CA LEU A 207 -10.67 36.80 4.90
C LEU A 207 -10.90 36.35 3.44
N GLY A 208 -11.88 35.49 3.17
CA GLY A 208 -12.14 34.91 1.85
C GLY A 208 -11.16 33.80 1.44
N ALA A 209 -10.29 33.35 2.35
CA ALA A 209 -9.38 32.25 2.09
C ALA A 209 -10.13 30.92 2.10
N ARG A 210 -9.91 30.10 1.07
CA ARG A 210 -10.47 28.75 0.98
C ARG A 210 -9.43 27.73 1.46
N PRO A 211 -9.81 26.74 2.27
CA PRO A 211 -8.87 25.72 2.68
C PRO A 211 -8.49 24.80 1.55
N PRO A 212 -7.30 24.19 1.66
CA PRO A 212 -6.98 23.06 0.84
C PRO A 212 -7.93 21.91 1.16
N LYS A 213 -8.50 21.32 0.11
CA LYS A 213 -9.33 20.11 0.23
C LYS A 213 -8.45 18.89 0.36
N GLY A 214 -7.26 18.92 -0.26
CA GLY A 214 -6.34 17.79 -0.30
C GLY A 214 -4.88 18.22 -0.30
N VAL A 215 -4.09 17.49 0.47
CA VAL A 215 -2.63 17.65 0.53
C VAL A 215 -1.98 16.32 0.16
N LEU A 216 -1.07 16.34 -0.81
CA LEU A 216 -0.31 15.20 -1.25
C LEU A 216 1.10 15.23 -0.64
N LEU A 217 1.42 14.23 0.18
CA LEU A 217 2.76 13.99 0.71
C LEU A 217 3.54 13.09 -0.26
N THR A 218 4.61 13.63 -0.83
CA THR A 218 5.47 12.92 -1.79
C THR A 218 6.84 12.66 -1.18
N GLY A 219 7.52 11.58 -1.58
CA GLY A 219 8.89 11.30 -1.14
C GLY A 219 9.16 9.81 -0.99
N GLU A 220 10.39 9.44 -0.67
CA GLU A 220 10.80 8.04 -0.59
C GLU A 220 10.07 7.23 0.50
N PRO A 221 9.94 5.90 0.34
CA PRO A 221 9.36 5.06 1.38
C PRO A 221 10.19 5.15 2.68
N GLY A 222 9.53 5.25 3.82
CA GLY A 222 10.22 5.30 5.12
C GLY A 222 10.68 6.69 5.57
N THR A 223 10.37 7.78 4.84
CA THR A 223 10.62 9.17 5.26
C THR A 223 9.70 9.69 6.37
N GLY A 224 8.73 8.88 6.82
CA GLY A 224 7.84 9.24 7.93
C GLY A 224 6.54 9.94 7.51
N LYS A 225 6.13 9.86 6.23
CA LYS A 225 4.85 10.41 5.73
C LYS A 225 3.64 10.05 6.60
N THR A 226 3.51 8.77 6.97
CA THR A 226 2.44 8.28 7.85
C THR A 226 2.54 8.85 9.27
N GLN A 227 3.75 9.04 9.81
CA GLN A 227 3.95 9.66 11.12
C GLN A 227 3.63 11.16 11.09
N LEU A 228 3.99 11.85 10.02
CA LEU A 228 3.69 13.26 9.82
C LEU A 228 2.17 13.52 9.72
N ALA A 229 1.44 12.67 9.00
CA ALA A 229 -0.02 12.75 8.93
C ALA A 229 -0.70 12.50 10.29
N LYS A 230 -0.15 11.56 11.06
CA LYS A 230 -0.58 11.26 12.43
C LYS A 230 -0.32 12.43 13.39
N ALA A 231 0.83 13.09 13.25
CA ALA A 231 1.19 14.27 14.00
C ALA A 231 0.25 15.45 13.69
N LEU A 232 -0.01 15.71 12.41
CA LEU A 232 -0.95 16.74 11.99
C LEU A 232 -2.36 16.54 12.59
N ALA A 233 -2.86 15.31 12.65
CA ALA A 233 -4.16 15.02 13.27
C ALA A 233 -4.19 15.34 14.77
N THR A 234 -3.10 15.07 15.48
CA THR A 234 -2.95 15.42 16.90
C THR A 234 -2.88 16.93 17.08
N GLU A 235 -2.11 17.64 16.26
CA GLU A 235 -1.99 19.10 16.30
C GLU A 235 -3.33 19.80 16.02
N CYS A 236 -4.10 19.31 15.05
CA CYS A 236 -5.42 19.86 14.75
C CYS A 236 -6.51 19.43 15.76
N ASN A 237 -6.21 18.53 16.70
CA ASN A 237 -7.20 17.85 17.55
C ASN A 237 -8.37 17.27 16.71
N ALA A 238 -8.05 16.72 15.53
CA ALA A 238 -9.01 16.21 14.57
C ALA A 238 -9.16 14.69 14.69
N HIS A 239 -10.29 14.15 14.23
CA HIS A 239 -10.45 12.71 14.06
C HIS A 239 -9.52 12.22 12.94
N PHE A 240 -8.97 11.02 13.09
CA PHE A 240 -8.06 10.45 12.10
C PHE A 240 -8.65 9.16 11.53
N ILE A 241 -8.76 9.09 10.20
CA ILE A 241 -9.13 7.90 9.45
C ILE A 241 -7.96 7.52 8.57
N GLN A 242 -7.37 6.34 8.80
CA GLN A 242 -6.29 5.80 7.98
C GLN A 242 -6.83 4.69 7.08
N VAL A 243 -6.54 4.80 5.78
CA VAL A 243 -6.85 3.80 4.75
C VAL A 243 -5.64 3.66 3.82
N THR A 244 -5.51 2.51 3.17
CA THR A 244 -4.49 2.29 2.12
C THR A 244 -5.16 2.29 0.76
N GLY A 245 -4.49 2.77 -0.29
CA GLY A 245 -5.04 2.82 -1.65
C GLY A 245 -5.51 1.45 -2.17
N SER A 246 -4.83 0.37 -1.76
CA SER A 246 -5.23 -1.01 -2.08
C SER A 246 -6.58 -1.42 -1.48
N ASP A 247 -7.04 -0.78 -0.39
CA ASP A 247 -8.26 -1.17 0.34
C ASP A 247 -9.54 -0.98 -0.49
N PHE A 248 -9.48 -0.14 -1.52
CA PHE A 248 -10.60 0.13 -2.41
C PHE A 248 -10.67 -0.84 -3.59
N SER A 249 -9.55 -1.50 -3.92
CA SER A 249 -9.53 -2.59 -4.89
C SER A 249 -10.21 -3.81 -4.28
N SER A 250 -11.14 -4.44 -5.01
CA SER A 250 -11.77 -5.67 -4.55
C SER A 250 -12.17 -6.53 -5.73
N MET A 251 -12.22 -7.86 -5.52
CA MET A 251 -12.69 -8.81 -6.53
C MET A 251 -14.18 -8.66 -6.86
N TYR A 252 -14.94 -7.87 -6.09
CA TYR A 252 -16.38 -7.70 -6.25
C TYR A 252 -16.70 -6.34 -6.84
N PHE A 253 -17.42 -6.36 -7.96
CA PHE A 253 -17.86 -5.16 -8.66
C PHE A 253 -18.67 -4.22 -7.76
N GLY A 254 -18.37 -2.93 -7.78
CA GLY A 254 -19.10 -1.86 -7.07
C GLY A 254 -18.79 -1.72 -5.58
N VAL A 255 -18.08 -2.66 -4.95
CA VAL A 255 -17.73 -2.58 -3.52
C VAL A 255 -16.76 -1.44 -3.26
N GLY A 256 -15.82 -1.17 -4.18
CA GLY A 256 -14.88 -0.05 -4.08
C GLY A 256 -15.59 1.30 -4.04
N ILE A 257 -16.60 1.50 -4.90
CA ILE A 257 -17.42 2.72 -4.96
C ILE A 257 -18.17 2.94 -3.64
N GLN A 258 -18.78 1.89 -3.08
CA GLN A 258 -19.48 2.00 -1.81
C GLN A 258 -18.54 2.30 -0.65
N LYS A 259 -17.32 1.74 -0.64
CA LYS A 259 -16.28 2.07 0.33
C LYS A 259 -15.90 3.55 0.27
N VAL A 260 -15.65 4.10 -0.92
CA VAL A 260 -15.37 5.54 -1.09
C VAL A 260 -16.51 6.39 -0.51
N LYS A 261 -17.76 6.11 -0.87
CA LYS A 261 -18.92 6.85 -0.31
C LYS A 261 -19.03 6.73 1.20
N SER A 262 -18.79 5.53 1.75
CA SER A 262 -18.84 5.27 3.19
C SER A 262 -17.72 5.99 3.94
N LEU A 263 -16.52 6.06 3.36
CA LEU A 263 -15.37 6.78 3.90
C LEU A 263 -15.68 8.26 4.10
N PHE A 264 -16.09 8.94 3.03
CA PHE A 264 -16.42 10.37 3.09
C PHE A 264 -17.65 10.65 3.96
N ARG A 265 -18.67 9.77 3.95
CA ARG A 265 -19.80 9.87 4.88
C ARG A 265 -19.36 9.77 6.34
N THR A 266 -18.43 8.88 6.65
CA THR A 266 -17.90 8.71 8.01
C THR A 266 -17.05 9.91 8.42
N ALA A 267 -16.21 10.42 7.53
CA ALA A 267 -15.39 11.61 7.77
C ALA A 267 -16.27 12.84 8.07
N ARG A 268 -17.29 13.09 7.24
CA ARG A 268 -18.24 14.21 7.44
C ARG A 268 -18.96 14.15 8.79
N LYS A 269 -19.35 12.94 9.24
CA LYS A 269 -20.00 12.75 10.56
C LYS A 269 -19.08 13.03 11.75
N ASN A 270 -17.77 12.97 11.54
CA ASN A 270 -16.75 13.15 12.58
C ASN A 270 -15.91 14.41 12.35
N ALA A 271 -16.41 15.40 11.61
CA ALA A 271 -15.70 16.67 11.41
C ALA A 271 -15.46 17.38 12.76
N PRO A 272 -14.28 17.99 13.00
CA PRO A 272 -13.12 18.04 12.12
C PRO A 272 -12.42 16.68 11.98
N CYS A 273 -12.11 16.28 10.74
CA CYS A 273 -11.59 14.95 10.42
C CYS A 273 -10.53 15.01 9.33
N ILE A 274 -9.47 14.23 9.49
CA ILE A 274 -8.41 14.02 8.50
C ILE A 274 -8.53 12.59 7.95
N ILE A 275 -8.65 12.47 6.64
CA ILE A 275 -8.61 11.20 5.90
C ILE A 275 -7.19 11.02 5.37
N PHE A 276 -6.44 10.07 5.89
CA PHE A 276 -5.12 9.72 5.38
C PHE A 276 -5.17 8.47 4.50
N ILE A 277 -4.75 8.62 3.24
CA ILE A 277 -4.67 7.56 2.23
C ILE A 277 -3.21 7.27 1.96
N ASP A 278 -2.70 6.17 2.51
CA ASP A 278 -1.35 5.68 2.19
C ASP A 278 -1.36 4.96 0.84
N GLU A 279 -0.24 5.00 0.12
CA GLU A 279 -0.12 4.40 -1.23
C GLU A 279 -1.27 4.81 -2.17
N ILE A 280 -1.54 6.12 -2.26
CA ILE A 280 -2.63 6.64 -3.10
C ILE A 280 -2.44 6.31 -4.59
N ASP A 281 -1.22 5.98 -5.02
CA ASP A 281 -0.92 5.45 -6.35
C ASP A 281 -1.59 4.10 -6.64
N GLY A 282 -1.90 3.30 -5.62
CA GLY A 282 -2.73 2.10 -5.77
C GLY A 282 -4.18 2.39 -6.20
N LEU A 283 -4.67 3.60 -5.92
CA LEU A 283 -5.92 4.12 -6.46
C LEU A 283 -5.72 4.92 -7.75
N GLY A 284 -4.63 5.67 -7.83
CA GLY A 284 -4.48 6.79 -8.75
C GLY A 284 -4.03 6.44 -10.16
N ARG A 285 -3.68 5.19 -10.47
CA ARG A 285 -3.23 4.83 -11.82
C ARG A 285 -4.42 4.53 -12.73
N ARG A 286 -4.68 5.40 -13.72
CA ARG A 286 -5.53 5.01 -14.86
C ARG A 286 -4.79 3.96 -15.66
N SER A 287 -5.45 2.85 -15.95
CA SER A 287 -4.96 1.93 -16.98
C SER A 287 -5.57 2.33 -18.32
N GLU A 288 -4.70 2.47 -19.33
CA GLU A 288 -5.07 2.77 -20.72
C GLU A 288 -5.55 1.53 -21.48
N GLN A 289 -5.40 0.33 -20.90
CA GLN A 289 -5.84 -0.92 -21.51
C GLN A 289 -7.29 -1.24 -21.12
N SER A 290 -8.13 -1.53 -22.11
CA SER A 290 -9.55 -1.91 -21.95
C SER A 290 -9.74 -3.34 -21.38
N ARG A 291 -9.04 -3.70 -20.30
CA ARG A 291 -9.32 -4.95 -19.57
C ARG A 291 -10.39 -4.69 -18.51
N SER A 292 -11.24 -5.69 -18.25
CA SER A 292 -12.39 -5.55 -17.32
C SER A 292 -11.99 -5.06 -15.92
N SER A 293 -10.84 -5.48 -15.39
CA SER A 293 -10.28 -5.02 -14.10
C SER A 293 -9.98 -3.53 -14.06
N ASP A 294 -9.55 -2.98 -15.19
CA ASP A 294 -9.03 -1.62 -15.32
C ASP A 294 -10.17 -0.60 -15.39
N THR A 295 -11.31 -1.04 -15.93
CA THR A 295 -12.55 -0.25 -15.93
C THR A 295 -13.12 -0.04 -14.53
N GLU A 296 -12.92 -0.97 -13.60
CA GLU A 296 -13.39 -0.84 -12.21
C GLU A 296 -12.55 0.18 -11.45
N SER A 297 -11.23 0.13 -11.57
CA SER A 297 -10.32 1.12 -10.97
C SER A 297 -10.65 2.53 -11.45
N ASN A 298 -10.86 2.72 -12.75
CA ASN A 298 -11.25 4.02 -13.32
C ASN A 298 -12.59 4.53 -12.76
N ARG A 299 -13.57 3.65 -12.51
CA ARG A 299 -14.84 4.03 -11.86
C ARG A 299 -14.66 4.43 -10.40
N ILE A 300 -13.80 3.73 -9.66
CA ILE A 300 -13.47 4.07 -8.27
C ILE A 300 -12.78 5.44 -8.21
N ILE A 301 -11.82 5.71 -9.09
CA ILE A 301 -11.17 7.03 -9.21
C ILE A 301 -12.22 8.11 -9.46
N ASN A 302 -13.08 7.95 -10.47
CA ASN A 302 -14.12 8.94 -10.79
C ASN A 302 -15.07 9.19 -9.61
N GLN A 303 -15.43 8.14 -8.86
CA GLN A 303 -16.23 8.31 -7.64
C GLN A 303 -15.47 9.08 -6.55
N PHE A 304 -14.18 8.82 -6.39
CA PHE A 304 -13.33 9.53 -5.45
C PHE A 304 -13.22 11.01 -5.81
N LEU A 305 -13.00 11.34 -7.10
CA LEU A 305 -13.02 12.70 -7.62
C LEU A 305 -14.36 13.39 -7.36
N THR A 306 -15.47 12.68 -7.58
CA THR A 306 -16.82 13.21 -7.33
C THR A 306 -17.03 13.55 -5.85
N GLU A 307 -16.52 12.73 -4.92
CA GLU A 307 -16.59 13.04 -3.49
C GLU A 307 -15.67 14.22 -3.12
N LEU A 308 -14.45 14.31 -3.67
CA LEU A 308 -13.55 15.46 -3.45
C LEU A 308 -14.15 16.80 -3.92
N ASP A 309 -14.76 16.80 -5.10
CA ASP A 309 -15.40 17.98 -5.66
C ASP A 309 -16.69 18.33 -4.88
N GLY A 310 -17.41 17.30 -4.42
CA GLY A 310 -18.76 17.40 -3.87
C GLY A 310 -18.90 17.91 -2.43
N PHE A 311 -17.83 18.04 -1.64
CA PHE A 311 -17.93 18.67 -0.32
C PHE A 311 -17.43 20.12 -0.34
N GLU A 312 -18.11 20.99 0.41
CA GLU A 312 -17.63 22.34 0.67
C GLU A 312 -16.39 22.27 1.56
N ALA A 313 -15.36 23.02 1.19
CA ALA A 313 -14.09 23.01 1.90
C ALA A 313 -14.24 23.47 3.37
N ALA A 314 -15.31 24.20 3.69
CA ALA A 314 -15.72 24.59 5.04
C ALA A 314 -16.27 23.43 5.91
N ALA A 315 -16.50 22.23 5.34
CA ALA A 315 -17.02 21.08 6.08
C ALA A 315 -16.05 20.45 7.10
N GLY A 316 -14.84 21.01 7.25
CA GLY A 316 -13.85 20.56 8.24
C GLY A 316 -13.25 19.19 7.96
N VAL A 317 -13.25 18.75 6.69
CA VAL A 317 -12.65 17.48 6.25
C VAL A 317 -11.44 17.77 5.36
N LEU A 318 -10.28 17.25 5.75
CA LEU A 318 -9.04 17.32 4.97
C LEU A 318 -8.65 15.93 4.46
N VAL A 319 -8.28 15.82 3.19
CA VAL A 319 -7.74 14.58 2.62
C VAL A 319 -6.22 14.68 2.49
N LEU A 320 -5.49 13.74 3.08
CA LEU A 320 -4.04 13.58 2.93
C LEU A 320 -3.76 12.33 2.11
N GLY A 321 -3.07 12.47 0.98
CA GLY A 321 -2.55 11.34 0.21
C GLY A 321 -1.05 11.19 0.46
N ALA A 322 -0.54 9.97 0.57
CA ALA A 322 0.89 9.71 0.54
C ALA A 322 1.24 8.84 -0.67
N THR A 323 2.29 9.23 -1.41
CA THR A 323 2.81 8.47 -2.54
C THR A 323 4.33 8.50 -2.57
N ASN A 324 4.93 7.41 -3.06
CA ASN A 324 6.35 7.37 -3.42
C ASN A 324 6.57 7.76 -4.90
N PHE A 325 5.51 7.74 -5.71
CA PHE A 325 5.54 7.92 -7.15
C PHE A 325 4.52 9.00 -7.56
N PRO A 326 4.82 10.30 -7.39
CA PRO A 326 3.88 11.36 -7.75
C PRO A 326 3.52 11.33 -9.25
N ASN A 327 4.47 10.95 -10.10
CA ASN A 327 4.29 10.91 -11.56
C ASN A 327 3.40 9.77 -12.05
N SER A 328 3.07 8.78 -11.21
CA SER A 328 2.18 7.66 -11.59
C SER A 328 0.70 7.95 -11.33
N LEU A 329 0.40 9.06 -10.67
CA LEU A 329 -0.96 9.46 -10.32
C LEU A 329 -1.70 10.04 -11.54
N ASP A 330 -3.01 9.80 -11.59
CA ASP A 330 -3.92 10.43 -12.53
C ASP A 330 -3.80 11.95 -12.38
N PRO A 331 -3.44 12.68 -13.46
CA PRO A 331 -3.36 14.14 -13.44
C PRO A 331 -4.64 14.80 -12.93
N ALA A 332 -5.80 14.14 -13.07
CA ALA A 332 -7.06 14.63 -12.55
C ALA A 332 -7.06 14.76 -11.01
N LEU A 333 -6.32 13.94 -10.26
CA LEU A 333 -6.23 14.01 -8.80
C LEU A 333 -5.47 15.24 -8.32
N VAL A 334 -4.45 15.68 -9.06
CA VAL A 334 -3.52 16.76 -8.69
C VAL A 334 -4.00 18.15 -9.14
N ARG A 335 -5.14 18.23 -9.83
CA ARG A 335 -5.74 19.52 -10.25
C ARG A 335 -6.23 20.36 -9.07
N GLU A 336 -6.28 21.67 -9.27
CA GLU A 336 -6.74 22.61 -8.24
C GLU A 336 -8.16 22.25 -7.75
N GLY A 337 -8.36 22.34 -6.43
CA GLY A 337 -9.61 21.95 -5.77
C GLY A 337 -9.70 20.48 -5.36
N ARG A 338 -8.66 19.67 -5.62
CA ARG A 338 -8.54 18.27 -5.19
C ARG A 338 -7.31 18.11 -4.30
N PHE A 339 -6.19 17.60 -4.83
CA PHE A 339 -4.89 17.70 -4.17
C PHE A 339 -4.18 18.97 -4.62
N ASP A 340 -4.66 20.10 -4.09
CA ASP A 340 -4.21 21.43 -4.48
C ASP A 340 -2.85 21.82 -3.86
N ARG A 341 -2.38 21.08 -2.86
CA ARG A 341 -1.01 21.20 -2.35
C ARG A 341 -0.25 19.89 -2.46
N SER A 342 0.97 19.96 -2.98
CA SER A 342 1.95 18.87 -2.95
C SER A 342 3.12 19.28 -2.07
N ILE A 343 3.43 18.46 -1.07
CA ILE A 343 4.50 18.69 -0.09
C ILE A 343 5.48 17.52 -0.21
N ALA A 344 6.72 17.82 -0.57
CA ALA A 344 7.79 16.84 -0.62
C ALA A 344 8.37 16.62 0.79
N VAL A 345 8.47 15.36 1.20
CA VAL A 345 9.13 14.93 2.43
C VAL A 345 10.52 14.43 2.05
N ALA A 346 11.50 15.29 2.25
CA ALA A 346 12.90 15.03 1.93
C ALA A 346 13.54 14.02 2.89
N LEU A 347 14.69 13.48 2.47
CA LEU A 347 15.57 12.69 3.33
C LEU A 347 16.18 13.56 4.44
N PRO A 348 16.47 12.98 5.62
CA PRO A 348 17.00 13.73 6.74
C PRO A 348 18.43 14.23 6.45
N THR A 349 18.68 15.48 6.80
CA THR A 349 20.01 16.13 6.81
C THR A 349 20.92 15.51 7.89
N LEU A 350 22.22 15.81 7.84
CA LEU A 350 23.20 15.33 8.84
C LEU A 350 22.74 15.56 10.29
N GLY A 351 22.31 16.78 10.62
CA GLY A 351 21.84 17.12 11.96
C GLY A 351 20.55 16.38 12.35
N GLU A 352 19.63 16.19 11.40
CA GLU A 352 18.40 15.41 11.63
C GLU A 352 18.70 13.92 11.81
N ARG A 353 19.68 13.36 11.08
CA ARG A 353 20.15 11.96 11.29
C ARG A 353 20.76 11.77 12.67
N GLN A 354 21.57 12.72 13.17
CA GLN A 354 22.07 12.69 14.54
C GLN A 354 20.92 12.68 15.56
N ALA A 355 19.91 13.54 15.36
CA ALA A 355 18.74 13.58 16.22
C ALA A 355 17.90 12.29 16.15
N LEU A 356 17.79 11.67 14.98
CA LEU A 356 17.13 10.36 14.80
C LEU A 356 17.88 9.26 15.54
N PHE A 357 19.21 9.21 15.46
CA PHE A 357 19.99 8.25 16.24
C PHE A 357 19.78 8.46 17.73
N ARG A 358 19.83 9.70 18.24
CA ARG A 358 19.53 9.99 19.66
C ARG A 358 18.14 9.51 20.05
N LEU A 359 17.13 9.77 19.22
CA LEU A 359 15.74 9.37 19.47
C LEU A 359 15.59 7.83 19.56
N TYR A 360 16.13 7.10 18.59
CA TYR A 360 15.98 5.64 18.54
C TYR A 360 16.88 4.94 19.56
N THR A 361 18.08 5.47 19.80
CA THR A 361 18.98 4.90 20.79
C THR A 361 18.50 5.12 22.22
N GLY A 362 17.71 6.17 22.49
CA GLY A 362 17.02 6.35 23.77
C GLY A 362 16.02 5.23 24.13
N LYS A 363 15.67 4.35 23.19
CA LYS A 363 14.78 3.19 23.41
C LYS A 363 15.54 1.90 23.76
N ILE A 364 16.88 1.91 23.72
CA ILE A 364 17.74 0.76 23.99
C ILE A 364 18.73 1.08 25.11
N ARG A 365 19.36 0.04 25.68
CA ARG A 365 20.42 0.20 26.69
C ARG A 365 21.76 0.37 25.99
N LEU A 366 22.26 1.61 25.92
CA LEU A 366 23.60 1.93 25.40
C LEU A 366 24.67 1.77 26.49
N ALA A 367 25.86 1.30 26.10
CA ALA A 367 27.01 1.13 27.01
C ALA A 367 27.77 2.43 27.35
N GLY A 368 27.31 3.58 26.83
CA GLY A 368 27.94 4.89 27.04
C GLY A 368 27.39 5.94 26.06
N GLU A 369 28.07 7.08 25.94
CA GLU A 369 27.77 8.06 24.89
C GLU A 369 28.35 7.56 23.55
N ALA A 370 27.47 7.39 22.56
CA ALA A 370 27.86 7.03 21.20
C ALA A 370 28.18 8.29 20.38
N ASP A 371 29.14 8.18 19.46
CA ASP A 371 29.43 9.24 18.48
C ASP A 371 28.34 9.27 17.40
N PHE A 372 27.24 9.97 17.68
CA PHE A 372 26.13 10.13 16.75
C PHE A 372 26.52 10.92 15.49
N GLU A 373 27.56 11.73 15.55
CA GLU A 373 28.04 12.49 14.40
C GLU A 373 28.70 11.56 13.37
N GLN A 374 29.53 10.62 13.84
CA GLN A 374 30.08 9.56 13.00
C GLN A 374 28.98 8.68 12.41
N LEU A 375 27.99 8.25 13.21
CA LEU A 375 26.88 7.43 12.70
C LEU A 375 26.06 8.18 11.64
N ALA A 376 25.85 9.49 11.82
CA ALA A 376 25.11 10.32 10.87
C ALA A 376 25.87 10.54 9.54
N ARG A 377 27.20 10.63 9.56
CA ARG A 377 28.02 10.66 8.34
C ARG A 377 28.01 9.32 7.60
N ASN A 378 27.95 8.22 8.33
CA ASN A 378 27.96 6.88 7.73
C ASN A 378 26.61 6.46 7.13
N THR A 379 25.55 7.24 7.36
CA THR A 379 24.16 6.95 6.97
C THR A 379 23.55 8.00 6.03
N VAL A 380 24.38 8.65 5.23
CA VAL A 380 23.95 9.58 4.19
C VAL A 380 23.01 8.87 3.21
N GLY A 381 21.91 9.54 2.85
CA GLY A 381 20.89 8.99 1.96
C GLY A 381 19.96 7.96 2.61
N LEU A 382 20.13 7.63 3.89
CA LEU A 382 19.24 6.69 4.58
C LEU A 382 17.98 7.39 5.10
N THR A 383 16.87 6.65 5.06
CA THR A 383 15.59 7.11 5.58
C THR A 383 15.52 6.97 7.10
N PRO A 384 14.66 7.73 7.81
CA PRO A 384 14.39 7.55 9.23
C PRO A 384 14.01 6.11 9.59
N ALA A 385 13.26 5.42 8.73
CA ALA A 385 12.93 4.01 8.91
C ALA A 385 14.18 3.11 8.86
N ALA A 386 15.12 3.36 7.95
CA ALA A 386 16.39 2.64 7.89
C ALA A 386 17.25 2.89 9.14
N ILE A 387 17.31 4.13 9.64
CA ILE A 387 18.01 4.45 10.90
C ILE A 387 17.38 3.71 12.09
N SER A 388 16.05 3.69 12.18
CA SER A 388 15.34 2.89 13.20
C SER A 388 15.68 1.40 13.10
N TYR A 389 15.78 0.88 11.88
CA TYR A 389 16.17 -0.50 11.63
C TYR A 389 17.59 -0.77 12.10
N ILE A 390 18.55 0.10 11.79
CA ILE A 390 19.96 0.00 12.20
C ILE A 390 20.09 -0.10 13.71
N VAL A 391 19.42 0.80 14.46
CA VAL A 391 19.48 0.79 15.93
C VAL A 391 18.89 -0.51 16.50
N ASN A 392 17.76 -0.98 15.94
CA ASN A 392 17.16 -2.23 16.36
C ASN A 392 18.04 -3.45 16.01
N HIS A 393 18.71 -3.42 14.86
CA HIS A 393 19.61 -4.48 14.44
C HIS A 393 20.87 -4.52 15.32
N ALA A 394 21.42 -3.36 15.71
CA ALA A 394 22.51 -3.28 16.68
C ALA A 394 22.15 -3.93 18.03
N ALA A 395 20.92 -3.71 18.50
CA ALA A 395 20.42 -4.37 19.71
C ALA A 395 20.30 -5.89 19.54
N LEU A 396 19.90 -6.37 18.35
CA LEU A 396 19.88 -7.80 18.04
C LEU A 396 21.28 -8.41 18.00
N LEU A 397 22.27 -7.70 17.48
CA LEU A 397 23.68 -8.13 17.45
C LEU A 397 24.23 -8.27 18.87
N ALA A 398 24.05 -7.24 19.71
CA ALA A 398 24.45 -7.29 21.12
C ALA A 398 23.77 -8.45 21.88
N ALA A 399 22.47 -8.66 21.64
CA ALA A 399 21.73 -9.76 22.24
C ALA A 399 22.23 -11.14 21.78
N ARG A 400 22.58 -11.31 20.50
CA ARG A 400 23.20 -12.55 19.97
C ARG A 400 24.56 -12.81 20.61
N ALA A 401 25.34 -11.77 20.89
CA ALA A 401 26.62 -11.86 21.57
C ALA A 401 26.50 -12.10 23.09
N GLY A 402 25.28 -12.18 23.64
CA GLY A 402 25.04 -12.35 25.07
C GLY A 402 25.31 -11.09 25.90
N GLN A 403 25.44 -9.93 25.27
CA GLN A 403 25.71 -8.67 25.94
C GLN A 403 24.42 -8.03 26.47
N GLN A 404 24.54 -7.26 27.55
CA GLN A 404 23.42 -6.59 28.22
C GLN A 404 23.21 -5.15 27.75
N GLN A 405 24.16 -4.60 27.00
CA GLN A 405 24.19 -3.23 26.51
C GLN A 405 24.67 -3.23 25.07
N VAL A 406 24.20 -2.24 24.30
CA VAL A 406 24.62 -2.01 22.93
C VAL A 406 25.82 -1.07 22.94
N GLU A 407 26.94 -1.55 22.41
CA GLU A 407 28.15 -0.75 22.20
C GLU A 407 28.18 -0.10 20.81
N MET A 408 29.07 0.88 20.61
CA MET A 408 29.28 1.58 19.34
C MET A 408 29.58 0.62 18.19
N ASN A 409 30.37 -0.43 18.43
CA ASN A 409 30.72 -1.42 17.40
C ASN A 409 29.49 -2.09 16.80
N HIS A 410 28.46 -2.41 17.60
CA HIS A 410 27.21 -2.99 17.08
C HIS A 410 26.44 -2.02 16.19
N LEU A 411 26.50 -0.71 16.50
CA LEU A 411 25.85 0.32 15.66
C LEU A 411 26.57 0.45 14.32
N VAL A 412 27.89 0.47 14.33
CA VAL A 412 28.72 0.49 13.11
C VAL A 412 28.46 -0.77 12.28
N ASP A 413 28.49 -1.95 12.88
CA ASP A 413 28.20 -3.23 12.21
C ASP A 413 26.78 -3.29 11.62
N ALA A 414 25.80 -2.68 12.30
CA ALA A 414 24.43 -2.60 11.81
C ALA A 414 24.30 -1.64 10.63
N ILE A 415 25.04 -0.52 10.62
CA ILE A 415 25.10 0.38 9.46
C ILE A 415 25.69 -0.36 8.26
N GLU A 416 26.78 -1.09 8.46
CA GLU A 416 27.44 -1.86 7.40
C GLU A 416 26.52 -2.94 6.85
N THR A 417 25.87 -3.69 7.74
CA THR A 417 24.86 -4.68 7.35
C THR A 417 23.72 -4.04 6.54
N CYS A 418 23.26 -2.85 6.94
CA CYS A 418 22.21 -2.15 6.22
C CYS A 418 22.65 -1.62 4.84
N ARG A 419 23.91 -1.21 4.67
CA ARG A 419 24.41 -0.62 3.42
C ARG A 419 24.92 -1.65 2.41
N ILE A 420 25.56 -2.71 2.90
CA ILE A 420 26.35 -3.64 2.10
C ILE A 420 25.74 -5.05 2.15
N GLY A 421 25.12 -5.42 3.28
CA GLY A 421 24.51 -6.73 3.52
C GLY A 421 25.17 -7.50 4.66
N GLU A 422 24.49 -8.56 5.12
CA GLU A 422 25.01 -9.45 6.17
C GLU A 422 26.26 -10.21 5.70
N GLN A 423 27.14 -10.55 6.64
CA GLN A 423 28.22 -11.49 6.37
C GLN A 423 27.64 -12.90 6.19
N PRO A 424 27.95 -13.62 5.10
CA PRO A 424 27.50 -15.00 4.96
C PRO A 424 28.08 -15.86 6.09
N SER A 425 27.23 -16.61 6.80
CA SER A 425 27.68 -17.52 7.88
C SER A 425 28.48 -18.73 7.37
N ALA A 426 28.39 -19.03 6.06
CA ALA A 426 29.07 -20.13 5.41
C ALA A 426 29.82 -19.58 4.18
N VAL A 427 31.06 -19.13 4.40
CA VAL A 427 31.96 -18.72 3.33
C VAL A 427 32.82 -19.92 2.98
N THR A 428 32.77 -20.39 1.74
CA THR A 428 33.78 -21.32 1.23
C THR A 428 35.14 -20.63 1.38
N PRO A 429 36.13 -21.23 2.07
CA PRO A 429 37.42 -20.59 2.27
C PRO A 429 37.99 -20.19 0.91
N LEU A 430 38.25 -18.89 0.75
CA LEU A 430 38.80 -18.32 -0.47
C LEU A 430 40.20 -18.91 -0.71
N SER A 431 40.53 -19.18 -1.98
CA SER A 431 41.91 -19.50 -2.36
C SER A 431 42.82 -18.33 -1.94
N GLU A 432 44.07 -18.63 -1.58
CA GLU A 432 45.08 -17.61 -1.25
C GLU A 432 45.27 -16.62 -2.43
N THR A 433 45.16 -17.13 -3.66
CA THR A 433 45.18 -16.31 -4.88
C THR A 433 44.00 -15.34 -4.96
N ASP A 434 42.80 -15.81 -4.60
CA ASP A 434 41.58 -15.00 -4.67
C ASP A 434 41.58 -13.96 -3.55
N ARG A 435 42.04 -14.35 -2.35
CA ARG A 435 42.23 -13.44 -1.22
C ARG A 435 43.21 -12.32 -1.57
N THR A 436 44.33 -12.65 -2.20
CA THR A 436 45.31 -11.65 -2.67
C THR A 436 44.72 -10.74 -3.73
N ARG A 437 43.95 -11.30 -4.68
CA ARG A 437 43.29 -10.51 -5.71
C ARG A 437 42.27 -9.53 -5.14
N ILE A 438 41.45 -9.97 -4.18
CA ILE A 438 40.49 -9.11 -3.46
C ILE A 438 41.24 -8.02 -2.68
N ALA A 439 42.33 -8.35 -1.98
CA ALA A 439 43.12 -7.35 -1.26
C ALA A 439 43.69 -6.26 -2.18
N VAL A 440 44.26 -6.64 -3.33
CA VAL A 440 44.75 -5.68 -4.34
C VAL A 440 43.60 -4.83 -4.90
N HIS A 441 42.45 -5.46 -5.16
CA HIS A 441 41.27 -4.78 -5.70
C HIS A 441 40.75 -3.69 -4.73
N GLU A 442 40.53 -4.05 -3.46
CA GLU A 442 40.05 -3.11 -2.45
C GLU A 442 41.08 -2.02 -2.12
N ALA A 443 42.36 -2.37 -2.06
CA ALA A 443 43.44 -1.39 -1.89
C ALA A 443 43.45 -0.35 -3.02
N GLY A 444 43.16 -0.78 -4.26
CA GLY A 444 43.02 0.11 -5.42
C GLY A 444 41.92 1.17 -5.22
N HIS A 445 40.72 0.74 -4.84
CA HIS A 445 39.62 1.67 -4.53
C HIS A 445 39.97 2.64 -3.42
N ALA A 446 40.51 2.14 -2.31
CA ALA A 446 40.83 2.94 -1.14
C ALA A 446 41.87 4.03 -1.43
N LEU A 447 42.95 3.68 -2.12
CA LEU A 447 44.02 4.61 -2.45
C LEU A 447 43.58 5.70 -3.42
N VAL A 448 42.82 5.34 -4.47
CA VAL A 448 42.33 6.34 -5.43
C VAL A 448 41.26 7.23 -4.79
N ALA A 449 40.39 6.68 -3.95
CA ALA A 449 39.40 7.46 -3.20
C ALA A 449 40.08 8.52 -2.30
N ALA A 450 41.10 8.10 -1.55
CA ALA A 450 41.87 8.98 -0.67
C ALA A 450 42.69 10.02 -1.45
N ALA A 451 43.41 9.61 -2.50
CA ALA A 451 44.27 10.50 -3.29
C ALA A 451 43.48 11.58 -4.03
N LEU A 452 42.30 11.23 -4.59
CA LEU A 452 41.45 12.17 -5.33
C LEU A 452 40.41 12.89 -4.45
N LYS A 453 40.41 12.64 -3.14
CA LYS A 453 39.48 13.22 -2.16
C LYS A 453 38.01 13.06 -2.58
N VAL A 454 37.65 11.90 -3.14
CA VAL A 454 36.26 11.59 -3.55
C VAL A 454 35.33 11.55 -2.34
N GLY A 455 35.87 11.15 -1.19
CA GLY A 455 35.21 11.11 0.10
C GLY A 455 36.22 10.70 1.18
N ARG A 456 35.75 10.54 2.41
CA ARG A 456 36.54 9.98 3.50
C ARG A 456 36.51 8.45 3.39
N VAL A 457 37.68 7.82 3.35
CA VAL A 457 37.79 6.37 3.51
C VAL A 457 37.60 6.07 4.99
N GLU A 458 36.55 5.33 5.34
CA GLU A 458 36.30 4.94 6.74
C GLU A 458 37.00 3.62 7.05
N LYS A 459 36.87 2.65 6.14
CA LYS A 459 37.36 1.27 6.34
C LYS A 459 37.54 0.54 5.02
N VAL A 460 38.49 -0.39 4.98
CA VAL A 460 38.71 -1.31 3.86
C VAL A 460 38.75 -2.73 4.41
N THR A 461 38.00 -3.66 3.82
CA THR A 461 37.95 -5.06 4.27
C THR A 461 37.92 -6.03 3.09
N ILE A 462 38.61 -7.15 3.23
CA ILE A 462 38.58 -8.27 2.28
C ILE A 462 37.60 -9.38 2.71
N LEU A 463 36.82 -9.13 3.76
CA LEU A 463 35.79 -10.04 4.23
C LEU A 463 34.53 -9.88 3.39
N PRO A 464 33.92 -10.98 2.92
CA PRO A 464 32.74 -10.91 2.08
C PRO A 464 31.54 -10.35 2.86
N ARG A 465 30.78 -9.49 2.19
CA ARG A 465 29.60 -8.80 2.73
C ARG A 465 28.50 -8.77 1.68
N GLY A 466 27.33 -9.32 1.98
CA GLY A 466 26.23 -9.39 1.03
C GLY A 466 26.64 -10.12 -0.26
N GLN A 467 26.62 -9.41 -1.38
CA GLN A 467 27.05 -9.92 -2.70
C GLN A 467 28.51 -9.56 -3.04
N ALA A 468 29.17 -8.74 -2.24
CA ALA A 468 30.55 -8.29 -2.47
C ALA A 468 31.56 -9.21 -1.76
N LEU A 469 32.70 -9.46 -2.41
CA LEU A 469 33.78 -10.31 -1.89
C LEU A 469 34.74 -9.55 -0.97
N GLY A 470 34.87 -8.24 -1.18
CA GLY A 470 35.56 -7.26 -0.35
C GLY A 470 34.83 -5.92 -0.49
N VAL A 471 35.09 -4.97 0.42
CA VAL A 471 34.45 -3.65 0.39
C VAL A 471 35.35 -2.55 0.91
N THR A 472 35.38 -1.45 0.15
CA THR A 472 35.93 -0.17 0.54
C THR A 472 34.81 0.81 0.91
N LEU A 473 34.69 1.14 2.20
CA LEU A 473 33.67 2.06 2.70
C LEU A 473 34.14 3.52 2.57
N VAL A 474 33.61 4.22 1.56
CA VAL A 474 33.82 5.66 1.35
C VAL A 474 32.55 6.44 1.70
N THR A 475 32.69 7.43 2.57
CA THR A 475 31.61 8.33 2.98
C THR A 475 31.83 9.73 2.39
N PRO A 476 30.77 10.43 1.96
CA PRO A 476 30.90 11.82 1.54
C PRO A 476 31.17 12.70 2.75
N VAL A 477 31.99 13.74 2.59
CA VAL A 477 32.29 14.71 3.65
C VAL A 477 31.10 15.65 3.90
N GLU A 478 30.36 15.96 2.83
CA GLU A 478 29.22 16.88 2.84
C GLU A 478 28.06 16.30 2.04
N ASP A 479 26.83 16.56 2.50
CA ASP A 479 25.59 16.22 1.78
C ASP A 479 25.38 17.24 0.63
N LYS A 480 26.15 17.10 -0.45
CA LYS A 480 26.05 17.99 -1.63
C LYS A 480 24.88 17.59 -2.52
N ARG A 481 24.12 18.59 -2.98
CA ARG A 481 23.08 18.41 -4.03
C ARG A 481 23.61 18.66 -5.44
N LEU A 482 24.69 19.43 -5.56
CA LEU A 482 25.32 19.79 -6.82
C LEU A 482 26.67 19.10 -6.91
N HIS A 483 26.92 18.41 -8.02
CA HIS A 483 28.16 17.71 -8.29
C HIS A 483 28.91 18.38 -9.44
N LEU A 484 30.21 18.60 -9.24
CA LEU A 484 31.07 19.15 -10.27
C LEU A 484 31.52 18.05 -11.25
N GLU A 485 31.83 18.44 -12.49
CA GLU A 485 32.37 17.50 -13.48
C GLU A 485 33.64 16.79 -12.97
N SER A 486 34.53 17.52 -12.31
CA SER A 486 35.76 16.98 -11.72
C SER A 486 35.46 15.94 -10.64
N GLU A 487 34.43 16.14 -9.80
CA GLU A 487 34.02 15.20 -8.77
C GLU A 487 33.48 13.90 -9.38
N LEU A 488 32.64 13.99 -10.42
CA LEU A 488 32.10 12.83 -11.13
C LEU A 488 33.20 12.04 -11.85
N ARG A 489 34.14 12.73 -12.51
CA ARG A 489 35.33 12.12 -13.12
C ARG A 489 36.17 11.38 -12.07
N ASN A 490 36.41 11.99 -10.90
CA ASN A 490 37.15 11.35 -9.81
C ASN A 490 36.40 10.14 -9.24
N ARG A 491 35.07 10.21 -9.15
CA ARG A 491 34.23 9.07 -8.74
C ARG A 491 34.35 7.90 -9.72
N ILE A 492 34.33 8.16 -11.03
CA ILE A 492 34.54 7.13 -12.06
C ILE A 492 35.95 6.52 -11.95
N LYS A 493 37.00 7.35 -11.79
CA LYS A 493 38.37 6.85 -11.59
C LYS A 493 38.47 5.90 -10.39
N MET A 494 37.82 6.25 -9.29
CA MET A 494 37.76 5.41 -8.09
C MET A 494 37.05 4.08 -8.37
N LEU A 495 35.92 4.07 -9.10
CA LEU A 495 35.23 2.82 -9.49
C LEU A 495 36.09 1.95 -10.42
N LEU A 496 36.91 2.55 -11.30
CA LEU A 496 37.81 1.80 -12.18
C LEU A 496 39.08 1.31 -11.47
N ALA A 497 39.34 1.77 -10.24
CA ALA A 497 40.60 1.56 -9.55
C ALA A 497 40.85 0.11 -9.14
N GLY A 498 39.83 -0.63 -8.68
CA GLY A 498 39.99 -2.05 -8.31
C GLY A 498 40.46 -2.89 -9.50
N ARG A 499 39.77 -2.77 -10.64
CA ARG A 499 40.19 -3.39 -11.91
C ARG A 499 41.59 -2.93 -12.35
N GLY A 500 41.88 -1.63 -12.21
CA GLY A 500 43.18 -1.06 -12.57
C GLY A 500 44.32 -1.63 -11.71
N ALA A 501 44.10 -1.81 -10.41
CA ALA A 501 45.05 -2.40 -9.48
C ALA A 501 45.32 -3.87 -9.82
N GLU A 502 44.28 -4.64 -10.14
CA GLU A 502 44.44 -6.01 -10.64
C GLU A 502 45.28 -6.07 -11.92
N GLN A 503 45.00 -5.18 -12.89
CA GLN A 503 45.75 -5.13 -14.14
C GLN A 503 47.23 -4.78 -13.91
N LEU A 504 47.55 -3.95 -12.92
CA LEU A 504 48.93 -3.59 -12.59
C LEU A 504 49.68 -4.69 -11.84
N HIS A 505 49.00 -5.41 -10.95
CA HIS A 505 49.63 -6.45 -10.11
C HIS A 505 49.66 -7.83 -10.79
N PHE A 506 48.56 -8.25 -11.41
CA PHE A 506 48.41 -9.59 -12.01
C PHE A 506 48.55 -9.60 -13.53
N HIS A 507 48.60 -8.44 -14.18
CA HIS A 507 48.55 -8.31 -15.65
C HIS A 507 47.28 -8.91 -16.29
N GLU A 508 46.25 -9.20 -15.49
CA GLU A 508 44.98 -9.78 -15.90
C GLU A 508 43.86 -9.27 -15.00
N VAL A 509 42.69 -9.00 -15.60
CA VAL A 509 41.50 -8.51 -14.91
C VAL A 509 40.53 -9.64 -14.59
N SER A 510 39.89 -9.60 -13.43
CA SER A 510 38.86 -10.56 -13.05
C SER A 510 37.44 -10.10 -13.39
N SER A 511 36.51 -11.04 -13.29
CA SER A 511 35.06 -10.77 -13.34
C SER A 511 34.52 -10.03 -12.11
N GLY A 512 35.31 -9.91 -11.04
CA GLY A 512 34.91 -9.23 -9.80
C GLY A 512 34.59 -7.75 -9.99
N ALA A 513 35.25 -7.08 -10.94
CA ALA A 513 35.05 -5.66 -11.26
C ALA A 513 33.76 -5.34 -12.05
N GLY A 514 32.88 -6.33 -12.28
CA GLY A 514 31.69 -6.16 -13.12
C GLY A 514 30.71 -5.11 -12.58
N GLN A 515 30.51 -5.06 -11.25
CA GLN A 515 29.60 -4.11 -10.62
C GLN A 515 30.14 -2.69 -10.67
N ASP A 516 31.44 -2.49 -10.42
CA ASP A 516 32.06 -1.16 -10.49
C ASP A 516 32.05 -0.59 -11.89
N LEU A 517 32.29 -1.44 -12.90
CA LEU A 517 32.20 -1.06 -14.30
C LEU A 517 30.76 -0.66 -14.67
N GLN A 518 29.76 -1.37 -14.17
CA GLN A 518 28.36 -1.03 -14.39
C GLN A 518 28.03 0.36 -13.81
N GLU A 519 28.45 0.65 -12.57
CA GLU A 519 28.21 1.95 -11.94
C GLU A 519 28.99 3.08 -12.63
N ALA A 520 30.25 2.84 -13.00
CA ALA A 520 31.04 3.79 -13.78
C ALA A 520 30.37 4.12 -15.11
N SER A 521 29.80 3.11 -15.78
CA SER A 521 29.09 3.28 -17.06
C SER A 521 27.83 4.11 -16.91
N LYS A 522 27.03 3.89 -15.85
CA LYS A 522 25.85 4.71 -15.56
C LYS A 522 26.22 6.18 -15.33
N LEU A 523 27.29 6.44 -14.57
CA LEU A 523 27.79 7.80 -14.34
C LEU A 523 28.27 8.46 -15.64
N ALA A 524 29.06 7.75 -16.46
CA ALA A 524 29.53 8.27 -17.74
C ALA A 524 28.36 8.60 -18.68
N LEU A 525 27.34 7.74 -18.77
CA LEU A 525 26.13 8.00 -19.56
C LEU A 525 25.32 9.19 -19.03
N SER A 526 25.23 9.36 -17.71
CA SER A 526 24.58 10.53 -17.11
C SER A 526 25.34 11.81 -17.41
N MET A 527 26.67 11.80 -17.28
CA MET A 527 27.54 12.93 -17.62
C MET A 527 27.36 13.36 -19.07
N VAL A 528 27.40 12.41 -20.02
CA VAL A 528 27.29 12.70 -21.45
C VAL A 528 25.86 13.05 -21.87
N GLY A 529 24.87 12.26 -21.43
CA GLY A 529 23.51 12.32 -21.96
C GLY A 529 22.55 13.23 -21.20
N ALA A 530 22.75 13.46 -19.90
CA ALA A 530 21.84 14.24 -19.07
C ALA A 530 22.43 15.58 -18.62
N LEU A 531 23.74 15.60 -18.27
CA LEU A 531 24.40 16.75 -17.65
C LEU A 531 25.19 17.62 -18.62
N GLY A 532 25.37 17.19 -19.87
CA GLY A 532 26.15 17.92 -20.88
C GLY A 532 27.66 18.00 -20.59
N MET A 533 28.18 17.10 -19.75
CA MET A 533 29.58 17.01 -19.33
C MET A 533 30.40 16.04 -20.21
N GLY A 534 29.97 15.84 -21.45
CA GLY A 534 30.67 14.97 -22.39
C GLY A 534 31.93 15.64 -22.98
N PRO A 535 32.89 14.86 -23.50
CA PRO A 535 34.12 15.40 -24.12
C PRO A 535 33.85 16.32 -25.32
N LYS A 536 32.71 16.14 -25.99
CA LYS A 536 32.25 16.99 -27.11
C LYS A 536 31.48 18.24 -26.65
N GLY A 537 31.16 18.38 -25.36
CA GLY A 537 30.48 19.56 -24.80
C GLY A 537 29.04 19.79 -25.27
N SER A 538 28.32 18.74 -25.67
CA SER A 538 26.90 18.88 -26.06
C SER A 538 26.04 19.35 -24.88
N LEU A 539 25.30 20.45 -25.06
CA LEU A 539 24.37 20.97 -24.05
C LEU A 539 22.96 20.37 -24.16
N LEU A 540 22.72 19.53 -25.17
CA LEU A 540 21.41 18.90 -25.39
C LEU A 540 21.22 17.76 -24.39
N SER A 541 20.18 17.85 -23.55
CA SER A 541 19.80 16.78 -22.63
C SER A 541 18.96 15.72 -23.36
N LEU A 542 19.47 14.49 -23.45
CA LEU A 542 18.73 13.35 -23.97
C LEU A 542 17.51 13.01 -23.11
N GLN A 543 17.49 13.42 -21.84
CA GLN A 543 16.32 13.27 -20.99
C GLN A 543 15.15 14.13 -21.49
N ALA A 544 15.43 15.39 -21.88
CA ALA A 544 14.43 16.28 -22.44
C ALA A 544 13.87 15.73 -23.77
N VAL A 545 14.72 15.13 -24.59
CA VAL A 545 14.33 14.47 -25.86
C VAL A 545 13.38 13.29 -25.59
N ARG A 546 13.68 12.48 -24.57
CA ARG A 546 12.83 11.35 -24.16
C ARG A 546 11.47 11.81 -23.60
N GLU A 547 11.45 12.88 -22.81
CA GLU A 547 10.21 13.46 -22.27
C GLU A 547 9.35 14.10 -23.36
N ALA A 548 9.97 14.65 -24.40
CA ALA A 548 9.30 15.13 -25.61
C ALA A 548 8.79 14.00 -26.53
N HIS A 549 9.02 12.72 -26.17
CA HIS A 549 8.66 11.55 -26.97
C HIS A 549 9.28 11.58 -28.38
N ILE A 550 10.48 12.14 -28.51
CA ILE A 550 11.24 12.18 -29.76
C ILE A 550 12.16 10.95 -29.80
N ASP A 551 12.09 10.19 -30.89
CA ASP A 551 13.02 9.08 -31.12
C ASP A 551 14.43 9.62 -31.42
N CYS A 552 15.37 9.35 -30.52
CA CYS A 552 16.79 9.66 -30.71
C CYS A 552 17.63 8.40 -30.75
N ASP A 553 18.59 8.34 -31.68
CA ASP A 553 19.57 7.25 -31.72
C ASP A 553 20.61 7.45 -30.59
N PRO A 554 20.70 6.56 -29.59
CA PRO A 554 21.62 6.73 -28.47
C PRO A 554 23.08 6.42 -28.81
N ARG A 555 23.40 5.96 -30.03
CA ARG A 555 24.75 5.51 -30.41
C ARG A 555 25.85 6.53 -30.12
N GLU A 556 25.66 7.79 -30.50
CA GLU A 556 26.69 8.81 -30.29
C GLU A 556 26.98 9.04 -28.79
N ALA A 557 25.94 8.97 -27.94
CA ALA A 557 26.09 9.11 -26.50
C ALA A 557 26.79 7.89 -25.88
N LEU A 558 26.52 6.69 -26.39
CA LEU A 558 27.20 5.46 -25.98
C LEU A 558 28.69 5.52 -26.34
N GLU A 559 29.03 5.90 -27.57
CA GLU A 559 30.42 6.04 -28.03
C GLU A 559 31.18 7.11 -27.23
N ALA A 560 30.53 8.24 -26.95
CA ALA A 560 31.15 9.30 -26.14
C ALA A 560 31.34 8.88 -24.67
N ALA A 561 30.42 8.11 -24.09
CA ALA A 561 30.57 7.57 -22.74
C ALA A 561 31.69 6.53 -22.66
N ASP A 562 31.80 5.64 -23.66
CA ASP A 562 32.88 4.65 -23.75
C ASP A 562 34.27 5.32 -23.90
N ALA A 563 34.37 6.34 -24.76
CA ALA A 563 35.59 7.13 -24.90
C ALA A 563 36.00 7.82 -23.58
N LEU A 564 35.03 8.36 -22.83
CA LEU A 564 35.26 8.95 -21.52
C LEU A 564 35.78 7.90 -20.50
N LEU A 565 35.17 6.71 -20.47
CA LEU A 565 35.62 5.63 -19.59
C LEU A 565 37.05 5.18 -19.92
N HIS A 566 37.38 5.03 -21.20
CA HIS A 566 38.73 4.70 -21.64
C HIS A 566 39.76 5.75 -21.22
N GLN A 567 39.45 7.03 -21.40
CA GLN A 567 40.30 8.13 -20.94
C GLN A 567 40.52 8.07 -19.42
N LEU A 568 39.45 7.97 -18.64
CA LEU A 568 39.54 7.96 -17.18
C LEU A 568 40.23 6.71 -16.64
N ASN A 569 40.11 5.57 -17.33
CA ASN A 569 40.86 4.36 -17.00
C ASN A 569 42.37 4.55 -17.19
N GLN A 570 42.81 5.20 -18.28
CA GLN A 570 44.22 5.49 -18.51
C GLN A 570 44.79 6.44 -17.44
N GLU A 571 44.04 7.49 -17.09
CA GLU A 571 44.41 8.41 -16.01
C GLU A 571 44.49 7.69 -14.66
N CYS A 572 43.55 6.78 -14.38
CA CYS A 572 43.54 5.97 -13.15
C CYS A 572 44.74 5.02 -13.07
N LEU A 573 45.08 4.32 -14.17
CA LEU A 573 46.25 3.44 -14.22
C LEU A 573 47.56 4.21 -13.99
N ALA A 574 47.70 5.40 -14.59
CA ALA A 574 48.87 6.25 -14.36
C ALA A 574 48.98 6.72 -12.91
N LEU A 575 47.84 7.00 -12.26
CA LEU A 575 47.79 7.34 -10.84
C LEU A 575 48.20 6.14 -9.96
N LEU A 576 47.62 4.97 -10.20
CA LEU A 576 47.93 3.75 -9.45
C LEU A 576 49.40 3.31 -9.61
N GLN A 577 50.00 3.51 -10.79
CA GLN A 577 51.42 3.26 -11.01
C GLN A 577 52.32 4.11 -10.10
N ARG A 578 51.96 5.38 -9.88
CA ARG A 578 52.68 6.26 -8.94
C ARG A 578 52.44 5.86 -7.49
N LEU A 579 51.23 5.42 -7.18
CA LEU A 579 50.85 4.93 -5.85
C LEU A 579 51.26 3.48 -5.59
N LYS A 580 52.02 2.83 -6.50
CA LYS A 580 52.38 1.41 -6.39
C LYS A 580 53.02 1.03 -5.05
N PRO A 581 53.94 1.81 -4.45
CA PRO A 581 54.51 1.46 -3.15
C PRO A 581 53.45 1.44 -2.03
N ALA A 582 52.52 2.40 -2.06
CA ALA A 582 51.40 2.44 -1.11
C ALA A 582 50.40 1.30 -1.36
N LEU A 583 50.16 0.95 -2.63
CA LEU A 583 49.30 -0.19 -3.01
C LEU A 583 49.84 -1.50 -2.44
N ASP A 584 51.15 -1.74 -2.55
CA ASP A 584 51.77 -2.95 -2.02
C ASP A 584 51.71 -3.01 -0.49
N LEU A 585 51.97 -1.87 0.18
CA LEU A 585 51.89 -1.78 1.63
C LEU A 585 50.47 -2.04 2.14
N VAL A 586 49.47 -1.35 1.57
CA VAL A 586 48.06 -1.50 1.96
C VAL A 586 47.56 -2.93 1.69
N THR A 587 47.95 -3.52 0.55
CA THR A 587 47.62 -4.91 0.21
C THR A 587 48.19 -5.88 1.24
N GLN A 588 49.46 -5.73 1.62
CA GLN A 588 50.08 -6.59 2.63
C GLN A 588 49.34 -6.50 3.98
N ARG A 589 49.02 -5.28 4.42
CA ARG A 589 48.29 -5.05 5.67
C ARG A 589 46.89 -5.66 5.63
N LEU A 590 46.18 -5.55 4.51
CA LEU A 590 44.89 -6.22 4.31
C LEU A 590 44.99 -7.75 4.37
N LEU A 591 46.09 -8.34 3.89
CA LEU A 591 46.30 -9.78 3.98
C LEU A 591 46.57 -10.23 5.43
N GLU A 592 47.30 -9.42 6.20
CA GLU A 592 47.63 -9.67 7.61
C GLU A 592 46.42 -9.49 8.55
N GLU A 593 45.67 -8.40 8.39
CA GLU A 593 44.63 -7.98 9.35
C GLU A 593 43.19 -8.13 8.85
N GLU A 594 43.00 -8.46 7.56
CA GLU A 594 41.70 -8.61 6.86
C GLU A 594 40.87 -7.33 6.75
N THR A 595 41.06 -6.39 7.66
CA THR A 595 40.36 -5.11 7.73
C THR A 595 41.29 -4.04 8.25
N ILE A 596 41.38 -2.91 7.55
CA ILE A 596 42.18 -1.76 7.96
C ILE A 596 41.30 -0.50 8.05
N PRO A 597 41.58 0.42 9.01
CA PRO A 597 40.93 1.71 9.08
C PRO A 597 41.44 2.63 7.95
N GLY A 598 40.60 3.58 7.51
CA GLY A 598 40.99 4.50 6.43
C GLY A 598 42.14 5.45 6.78
N GLU A 599 42.41 5.68 8.07
CA GLU A 599 43.56 6.48 8.53
C GLU A 599 44.89 5.84 8.15
N GLU A 600 45.00 4.50 8.18
CA GLU A 600 46.19 3.77 7.74
C GLU A 600 46.41 3.90 6.22
N VAL A 601 45.32 3.93 5.44
CA VAL A 601 45.39 4.15 3.98
C VAL A 601 45.92 5.56 3.68
N LEU A 602 45.46 6.57 4.42
CA LEU A 602 45.95 7.94 4.28
C LEU A 602 47.43 8.04 4.65
N ALA A 603 47.84 7.43 5.77
CA ALA A 603 49.24 7.38 6.18
C ALA A 603 50.13 6.71 5.14
N ALA A 604 49.65 5.65 4.47
CA ALA A 604 50.40 4.98 3.40
C ALA A 604 50.66 5.91 2.20
N ILE A 605 49.75 6.84 1.89
CA ILE A 605 49.93 7.85 0.84
C ILE A 605 50.89 8.95 1.28
N GLU A 606 50.77 9.42 2.52
CA GLU A 606 51.60 10.50 3.07
C GLU A 606 53.07 10.10 3.22
N ASN A 607 53.34 8.81 3.43
CA ASN A 607 54.69 8.26 3.54
C ASN A 607 55.43 8.08 2.19
N LEU A 608 54.80 8.45 1.06
CA LEU A 608 55.46 8.43 -0.25
C LEU A 608 56.47 9.61 -0.37
N PRO A 609 57.61 9.42 -1.06
CA PRO A 609 58.60 10.48 -1.23
C PRO A 609 58.00 11.73 -1.90
N GLN A 610 58.32 12.92 -1.38
CA GLN A 610 57.69 14.21 -1.72
C GLN A 610 57.67 14.57 -3.23
N GLN A 611 58.53 13.96 -4.06
CA GLN A 611 58.54 14.15 -5.52
C GLN A 611 57.28 13.57 -6.19
N ASP A 612 56.68 12.52 -5.65
CA ASP A 612 55.44 11.90 -6.16
C ASP A 612 54.18 12.65 -5.67
N VAL A 613 54.24 13.26 -4.48
CA VAL A 613 53.16 14.05 -3.88
C VAL A 613 52.96 15.40 -4.60
N ALA A 614 54.05 16.04 -5.05
CA ALA A 614 53.97 17.27 -5.85
C ALA A 614 53.31 17.03 -7.23
N ALA A 615 53.53 15.85 -7.82
CA ALA A 615 52.92 15.44 -9.08
C ALA A 615 51.43 15.05 -8.94
N LEU A 616 51.00 14.60 -7.76
CA LEU A 616 49.57 14.44 -7.41
C LEU A 616 48.86 15.80 -7.38
N GLY A 617 49.49 16.83 -6.82
CA GLY A 617 48.97 18.21 -6.85
C GLY A 617 48.76 18.78 -8.26
N ALA A 618 49.55 18.34 -9.24
CA ALA A 618 49.41 18.74 -10.65
C ALA A 618 48.23 18.04 -11.38
N LEU A 619 47.88 16.80 -10.99
CA LEU A 619 46.71 16.06 -11.50
C LEU A 619 45.40 16.47 -10.81
N VAL A 620 45.48 16.90 -9.53
CA VAL A 620 44.38 17.50 -8.77
C VAL A 620 44.16 18.98 -9.19
N GLY A 621 45.11 19.56 -9.93
CA GLY A 621 45.19 20.97 -10.26
C GLY A 621 44.37 21.43 -11.46
N HIS A 622 43.04 21.34 -11.40
CA HIS A 622 42.09 22.29 -12.04
C HIS A 622 40.95 22.62 -11.08
N GLY A 623 41.30 22.85 -9.81
CA GLY A 623 40.38 23.24 -8.75
C GLY A 623 41.11 23.97 -7.64
N ARG A 624 41.74 25.11 -7.95
CA ARG A 624 41.95 26.12 -6.89
C ARG A 624 40.58 26.73 -6.60
N PRO A 625 40.17 26.92 -5.33
CA PRO A 625 38.95 27.65 -5.03
C PRO A 625 39.15 29.09 -5.50
N HIS A 626 38.49 29.46 -6.60
CA HIS A 626 38.42 30.85 -7.05
C HIS A 626 37.78 31.76 -5.98
N LEU A 627 37.15 31.17 -4.96
CA LEU A 627 36.57 31.81 -3.79
C LEU A 627 37.60 32.39 -2.80
N GLU A 628 38.82 31.86 -2.68
CA GLU A 628 39.80 32.46 -1.74
C GLU A 628 40.39 33.77 -2.27
N ARG A 629 40.51 33.95 -3.60
CA ARG A 629 40.89 35.24 -4.18
C ARG A 629 39.76 36.26 -4.11
N VAL A 630 38.50 35.84 -4.29
CA VAL A 630 37.34 36.72 -4.18
C VAL A 630 37.06 37.10 -2.72
N ALA A 631 37.28 36.18 -1.77
CA ALA A 631 37.18 36.46 -0.33
C ALA A 631 38.31 37.37 0.16
N ALA A 632 39.53 37.21 -0.35
CA ALA A 632 40.64 38.11 -0.02
C ALA A 632 40.47 39.51 -0.63
N SER A 633 39.87 39.65 -1.81
CA SER A 633 39.56 40.96 -2.40
C SER A 633 38.29 41.63 -1.86
N ALA A 634 37.41 40.87 -1.18
CA ALA A 634 36.18 41.40 -0.58
C ALA A 634 36.37 41.96 0.84
N PHE A 635 37.55 41.79 1.45
CA PHE A 635 37.82 42.20 2.83
C PHE A 635 38.77 43.40 3.00
N GLU A 636 39.12 44.11 1.92
CA GLU A 636 39.78 45.41 2.00
C GLU A 636 38.97 46.49 1.29
N VAL A 637 37.85 46.87 1.89
CA VAL A 637 37.26 48.21 1.68
C VAL A 637 37.17 48.87 3.06
N PRO A 638 38.00 49.88 3.36
CA PRO A 638 37.84 50.64 4.57
C PRO A 638 36.56 51.47 4.47
N LEU A 639 35.65 51.26 5.43
CA LEU A 639 34.50 52.12 5.70
C LEU A 639 35.00 53.51 6.13
N ASN A 640 35.17 54.41 5.17
CA ASN A 640 35.12 55.85 5.43
C ASN A 640 34.41 56.55 4.28
N GLY A 641 33.35 57.26 4.63
CA GLY A 641 32.26 57.66 3.76
C GLY A 641 32.58 58.77 2.76
N ALA A 642 31.87 58.69 1.63
CA ALA A 642 31.19 59.78 0.93
C ALA A 642 30.42 59.12 -0.23
N ALA A 643 29.09 59.32 -0.29
CA ALA A 643 28.28 58.84 -1.41
C ALA A 643 28.62 59.66 -2.67
N PRO A 644 28.74 59.04 -3.87
CA PRO A 644 28.83 59.83 -5.10
C PRO A 644 27.43 60.16 -5.60
N ASP A 645 27.22 61.45 -5.85
CA ASP A 645 26.05 62.03 -6.49
C ASP A 645 25.89 61.50 -7.92
N PHE A 646 24.66 61.11 -8.28
CA PHE A 646 24.27 60.83 -9.66
C PHE A 646 23.67 62.10 -10.28
N GLU A 647 24.44 62.78 -11.13
CA GLU A 647 23.90 63.79 -12.05
C GLU A 647 23.51 63.13 -13.40
N PRO A 648 22.38 63.52 -14.01
CA PRO A 648 22.01 63.07 -15.34
C PRO A 648 22.57 64.03 -16.40
N HIS A 649 23.39 63.52 -17.32
CA HIS A 649 23.75 64.27 -18.52
C HIS A 649 22.77 63.97 -19.66
N ALA A 650 22.10 65.03 -20.12
CA ALA A 650 21.33 65.11 -21.35
C ALA A 650 22.19 65.72 -22.48
N ASP A 651 21.87 65.25 -23.70
CA ASP A 651 22.01 65.85 -25.04
C ASP A 651 23.42 66.30 -25.54
N ASP A 652 23.85 65.83 -26.71
CA ASP A 652 23.50 66.50 -27.99
C ASP A 652 24.12 65.84 -29.26
N ASP A 653 23.31 65.82 -30.31
CA ASP A 653 23.56 65.92 -31.77
C ASP A 653 24.50 65.01 -32.60
N GLY A 654 23.94 64.55 -33.74
CA GLY A 654 24.67 64.58 -35.03
C GLY A 654 24.50 63.44 -36.04
N ASP A 655 23.42 63.50 -36.82
CA ASP A 655 23.31 63.18 -38.28
C ASP A 655 23.58 61.78 -38.89
N ASP A 656 22.46 61.18 -39.33
CA ASP A 656 22.06 60.99 -40.74
C ASP A 656 22.21 59.61 -41.43
N GLN A 657 21.15 59.30 -42.20
CA GLN A 657 20.90 58.24 -43.19
C GLN A 657 20.60 56.82 -42.64
N GLY A 658 19.44 56.20 -42.84
CA GLY A 658 18.39 56.35 -43.86
C GLY A 658 18.04 54.96 -44.38
N GLY A 659 16.84 54.44 -44.10
CA GLY A 659 16.43 53.12 -44.57
C GLY A 659 15.11 52.59 -44.01
N MET A 660 13.99 53.14 -44.51
CA MET A 660 12.63 52.62 -44.33
C MET A 660 12.49 51.17 -44.80
N CYS A 661 11.74 50.35 -44.05
CA CYS A 661 10.48 49.77 -44.56
C CYS A 661 9.62 49.18 -43.42
N ARG A 662 8.38 49.72 -43.32
CA ARG A 662 7.19 49.18 -42.65
C ARG A 662 6.71 47.90 -43.38
N ALA A 663 5.74 47.10 -42.94
CA ALA A 663 4.64 47.23 -41.99
C ALA A 663 4.23 45.84 -41.50
#